data_AF-A0A820XRL8-F1
#
_entry.id   AF-A0A820XRL8-F1
#
_cell.length_a   1.000
_cell.length_b   1.000
_cell.length_c   1.000
_cell.angle_alpha   90.00
_cell.angle_beta   90.00
_cell.angle_gamma   90.00
#
_symmetry.space_group_name_H-M   'P 1'
#
loop_
_entity.id
_entity.type
_entity.pdbx_description
1 polymer ?
#
loop_
_entity_poly.entity_id
_entity_poly.type
_entity_poly.pdbx_seq_one_letter_code
_entity_poly.pdbx_strand_id
1 'polypeptide(L)'
;DNGYDISDYQNIMDVFGTMADVDELIKQCHARNMRIIFDLVLNHTSDQHPWFVESRSSRTNPKRDWYIWKDGKPGGLRPNNWESIFNGSAWEYDKETDQYYLHLFSRKMPDVNWECAELRRELYKITRWWLERGIDGFRIDAVSHIKKKPGLPDLPNPKQLEFVSSFDYHMNVDGIEEYLDEFKREAYGDLDVVTVGEANGVSADQAVEWVHEERGKFSMIFQFEATNLWDKTLGAIDVLAFKRIMTRWEKSLEKSGWNALFLENHDKPRIVSTWGNDKEYLRDCATAFATVYMLMMGTPFIFQGQEIGMTNVRFPSINDYPDVAARNFYNLQLANGVDHDELMKIIHMTGRDNARTPMQWDDSLNAGFSTAQQTWIGVNPNYVRINVAQQEKDETSVLNFYKRLIRLRKEHDLFTYGIYDLILSNHKQIYGYTRTSDMKRAYILTNLTGRVAQFALCQGLSSSQLVLTNLIEPVPEHKDEKSFKFRPYEIRVYIIDHQKKESHHHHHRKDEKTKRTTDQTELNTTDKSLTKLQKIASQNLEHISHHPTEQGQTDIIAALAEATRQALFEAETSKRRSITVDQEKVTPDSSEIDLENESINKKRQRQRSLVLNLENVTPAMQNDPSSLNHQCRSFTCLTSPKPSATGHHADSSSDDDENKKKTTTTAKSEEESTDTSENDVDYSVLNDESIQDFSFTSAREQAKKRILHDEEEFTLKQAKEKK
;
A
#
# COMPACT_ATOMS: atom_id res chain seq x y z
N ASP A 1 2.37 -21.66 12.97
CA ASP A 1 3.08 -20.38 12.93
C ASP A 1 2.29 -19.35 13.75
N ASN A 2 2.44 -19.39 15.08
CA ASN A 2 1.86 -18.46 16.06
C ASN A 2 0.36 -18.07 15.87
N GLY A 3 -0.45 -18.93 15.25
CA GLY A 3 -1.89 -18.70 15.01
C GLY A 3 -2.35 -18.86 13.57
N TYR A 4 -1.45 -18.77 12.58
CA TYR A 4 -1.81 -18.93 11.16
C TYR A 4 -2.13 -20.39 10.78
N ASP A 5 -1.62 -21.37 11.52
CA ASP A 5 -2.00 -22.77 11.46
C ASP A 5 -3.31 -23.07 12.21
N ILE A 6 -4.42 -22.49 11.73
CA ILE A 6 -5.77 -22.61 12.32
C ILE A 6 -6.29 -24.05 12.26
N SER A 7 -6.63 -24.64 13.41
CA SER A 7 -7.25 -25.97 13.53
C SER A 7 -8.78 -25.94 13.73
N ASP A 8 -9.34 -24.79 14.08
CA ASP A 8 -10.79 -24.52 14.12
C ASP A 8 -11.00 -23.02 13.88
N TYR A 9 -11.77 -22.66 12.85
CA TYR A 9 -12.05 -21.27 12.49
C TYR A 9 -13.11 -20.56 13.36
N GLN A 10 -13.87 -21.32 14.16
CA GLN A 10 -15.03 -20.81 14.92
C GLN A 10 -14.85 -20.97 16.43
N ASN A 11 -13.62 -21.22 16.88
CA ASN A 11 -13.22 -21.28 18.29
C ASN A 11 -12.04 -20.31 18.56
N ILE A 12 -11.80 -20.00 19.83
CA ILE A 12 -10.66 -19.16 20.27
C ILE A 12 -9.51 -20.06 20.70
N MET A 13 -8.26 -19.62 20.45
CA MET A 13 -7.06 -20.31 20.91
C MET A 13 -6.95 -20.19 22.44
N ASP A 14 -6.80 -21.32 23.15
CA ASP A 14 -6.82 -21.40 24.63
C ASP A 14 -5.95 -20.35 25.36
N VAL A 15 -4.82 -19.96 24.77
CA VAL A 15 -3.89 -18.97 25.36
C VAL A 15 -4.35 -17.50 25.24
N PHE A 16 -5.36 -17.23 24.41
CA PHE A 16 -5.99 -15.91 24.27
C PHE A 16 -7.31 -15.79 25.05
N GLY A 17 -7.90 -16.90 25.49
CA GLY A 17 -9.12 -16.94 26.28
C GLY A 17 -10.26 -17.68 25.59
N THR A 18 -11.49 -17.23 25.80
CA THR A 18 -12.71 -17.87 25.32
C THR A 18 -13.48 -17.00 24.33
N MET A 19 -14.47 -17.60 23.67
CA MET A 19 -15.39 -16.86 22.79
C MET A 19 -16.14 -15.72 23.50
N ALA A 20 -16.39 -15.84 24.82
CA ALA A 20 -17.05 -14.79 25.60
C ALA A 20 -16.13 -13.57 25.84
N ASP A 21 -14.82 -13.79 25.94
CA ASP A 21 -13.83 -12.71 26.04
C ASP A 21 -13.73 -11.94 24.72
N VAL A 22 -13.91 -12.62 23.59
CA VAL A 22 -14.02 -12.02 22.25
C VAL A 22 -15.33 -11.22 22.07
N ASP A 23 -16.47 -11.74 22.54
CA ASP A 23 -17.73 -10.99 22.55
C ASP A 23 -17.61 -9.69 23.35
N GLU A 24 -16.95 -9.73 24.51
CA GLU A 24 -16.70 -8.53 25.32
C GLU A 24 -15.69 -7.59 24.65
N LEU A 25 -14.65 -8.11 23.98
CA LEU A 25 -13.68 -7.30 23.22
C LEU A 25 -14.36 -6.49 22.10
N ILE A 26 -15.19 -7.12 21.27
CA ILE A 26 -15.93 -6.46 20.19
C ILE A 26 -16.79 -5.32 20.76
N LYS A 27 -17.61 -5.66 21.76
CA LYS A 27 -18.47 -4.73 22.49
C LYS A 27 -17.71 -3.57 23.13
N GLN A 28 -16.55 -3.81 23.74
CA GLN A 28 -15.73 -2.78 24.37
C GLN A 28 -14.99 -1.89 23.34
N CYS A 29 -14.63 -2.41 22.17
CA CYS A 29 -14.16 -1.59 21.04
C CYS A 29 -15.26 -0.64 20.55
N HIS A 30 -16.45 -1.17 20.24
CA HIS A 30 -17.59 -0.37 19.77
C HIS A 30 -18.01 0.69 20.80
N ALA A 31 -18.05 0.35 22.09
CA ALA A 31 -18.32 1.29 23.18
C ALA A 31 -17.30 2.45 23.31
N ARG A 32 -16.15 2.37 22.64
CA ARG A 32 -15.12 3.43 22.56
C ARG A 32 -15.11 4.14 21.19
N ASN A 33 -16.09 3.89 20.33
CA ASN A 33 -16.12 4.30 18.92
C ASN A 33 -14.90 3.80 18.13
N MET A 34 -14.35 2.64 18.51
CA MET A 34 -13.32 1.93 17.77
C MET A 34 -13.96 0.77 17.00
N ARG A 35 -13.39 0.45 15.84
CA ARG A 35 -13.76 -0.72 15.03
C ARG A 35 -12.73 -1.83 15.23
N ILE A 36 -13.14 -3.08 15.05
CA ILE A 36 -12.26 -4.25 15.15
C ILE A 36 -12.34 -5.10 13.89
N ILE A 37 -11.18 -5.40 13.30
CA ILE A 37 -11.05 -6.33 12.18
C ILE A 37 -10.26 -7.54 12.64
N PHE A 38 -10.62 -8.73 12.15
CA PHE A 38 -9.89 -9.96 12.46
C PHE A 38 -8.92 -10.33 11.34
N ASP A 39 -8.01 -11.24 11.62
CA ASP A 39 -7.20 -11.89 10.60
C ASP A 39 -7.95 -13.11 10.04
N LEU A 40 -8.00 -13.24 8.72
CA LEU A 40 -8.72 -14.30 8.02
C LEU A 40 -7.77 -15.08 7.13
N VAL A 41 -7.39 -16.27 7.61
CA VAL A 41 -6.50 -17.17 6.89
C VAL A 41 -7.29 -17.96 5.86
N LEU A 42 -6.94 -17.80 4.58
CA LEU A 42 -7.70 -18.40 3.47
C LEU A 42 -6.88 -19.34 2.58
N ASN A 43 -5.55 -19.26 2.63
CA ASN A 43 -4.68 -20.08 1.76
C ASN A 43 -4.49 -21.53 2.26
N HIS A 44 -4.61 -21.76 3.56
CA HIS A 44 -4.20 -23.01 4.22
C HIS A 44 -4.97 -23.22 5.54
N THR A 45 -4.87 -24.41 6.14
CA THR A 45 -5.29 -24.67 7.53
C THR A 45 -4.13 -25.32 8.31
N SER A 46 -4.34 -25.61 9.60
CA SER A 46 -3.51 -26.58 10.33
C SER A 46 -3.56 -27.99 9.70
N ASP A 47 -2.48 -28.76 9.88
CA ASP A 47 -2.45 -30.22 9.70
C ASP A 47 -3.32 -30.99 10.71
N GLN A 48 -3.78 -30.30 11.76
CA GLN A 48 -4.70 -30.81 12.78
C GLN A 48 -6.14 -30.33 12.57
N HIS A 49 -6.42 -29.55 11.52
CA HIS A 49 -7.79 -29.13 11.19
C HIS A 49 -8.64 -30.38 10.82
N PRO A 50 -9.88 -30.55 11.33
CA PRO A 50 -10.69 -31.74 11.06
C PRO A 50 -10.83 -32.06 9.57
N TRP A 51 -10.92 -31.04 8.71
CA TRP A 51 -10.95 -31.20 7.26
C TRP A 51 -9.69 -31.91 6.71
N PHE A 52 -8.49 -31.59 7.21
CA PHE A 52 -7.25 -32.26 6.78
C PHE A 52 -7.13 -33.66 7.35
N VAL A 53 -7.55 -33.86 8.60
CA VAL A 53 -7.61 -35.20 9.25
C VAL A 53 -8.54 -36.14 8.47
N GLU A 54 -9.68 -35.64 7.99
CA GLU A 54 -10.54 -36.37 7.06
C GLU A 54 -9.86 -36.55 5.69
N SER A 55 -9.33 -35.48 5.09
CA SER A 55 -8.68 -35.49 3.76
C SER A 55 -7.53 -36.51 3.66
N ARG A 56 -6.72 -36.67 4.71
CA ARG A 56 -5.61 -37.62 4.74
C ARG A 56 -6.03 -39.08 4.96
N SER A 57 -7.18 -39.33 5.61
CA SER A 57 -7.58 -40.69 6.03
C SER A 57 -7.86 -41.68 4.88
N SER A 58 -8.11 -41.19 3.66
CA SER A 58 -8.20 -42.03 2.46
C SER A 58 -8.13 -41.19 1.18
N ARG A 59 -7.54 -41.76 0.12
CA ARG A 59 -7.60 -41.22 -1.26
C ARG A 59 -9.04 -41.10 -1.80
N THR A 60 -10.04 -41.68 -1.12
CA THR A 60 -11.47 -41.62 -1.48
C THR A 60 -12.35 -40.95 -0.42
N ASN A 61 -11.77 -40.22 0.54
CA ASN A 61 -12.55 -39.44 1.50
C ASN A 61 -13.25 -38.26 0.78
N PRO A 62 -14.50 -37.89 1.10
CA PRO A 62 -15.17 -36.73 0.50
C PRO A 62 -14.37 -35.41 0.59
N LYS A 63 -13.59 -35.21 1.67
CA LYS A 63 -12.71 -34.05 1.85
C LYS A 63 -11.32 -34.21 1.22
N ARG A 64 -11.07 -35.25 0.41
CA ARG A 64 -9.76 -35.46 -0.24
C ARG A 64 -9.38 -34.24 -1.11
N ASP A 65 -10.29 -33.83 -1.99
CA ASP A 65 -10.08 -32.71 -2.90
C ASP A 65 -10.23 -31.32 -2.26
N TRP A 66 -10.41 -31.23 -0.93
CA TRP A 66 -10.33 -29.96 -0.19
C TRP A 66 -8.87 -29.51 0.01
N TYR A 67 -7.88 -30.37 -0.23
CA TYR A 67 -6.45 -30.05 -0.16
C TYR A 67 -5.71 -30.51 -1.41
N ILE A 68 -4.54 -29.93 -1.66
CA ILE A 68 -3.80 -30.16 -2.90
C ILE A 68 -2.88 -31.39 -2.76
N TRP A 69 -3.40 -32.55 -3.18
CA TRP A 69 -2.69 -33.83 -3.20
C TRP A 69 -2.13 -34.21 -4.58
N LYS A 70 -0.94 -34.84 -4.61
CA LYS A 70 -0.31 -35.42 -5.82
C LYS A 70 0.50 -36.68 -5.53
N ASP A 71 0.56 -37.58 -6.50
CA ASP A 71 1.50 -38.70 -6.50
C ASP A 71 2.93 -38.21 -6.77
N GLY A 72 3.93 -38.96 -6.28
CA GLY A 72 5.34 -38.70 -6.56
C GLY A 72 5.72 -38.98 -8.01
N LYS A 73 6.81 -38.36 -8.47
CA LYS A 73 7.49 -38.71 -9.73
C LYS A 73 8.24 -40.05 -9.59
N PRO A 74 8.46 -40.80 -10.70
CA PRO A 74 9.21 -42.05 -10.67
C PRO A 74 10.57 -41.94 -9.96
N GLY A 75 10.96 -42.98 -9.22
CA GLY A 75 12.16 -42.96 -8.36
C GLY A 75 11.92 -42.41 -6.96
N GLY A 76 10.67 -42.19 -6.54
CA GLY A 76 10.33 -41.63 -5.22
C GLY A 76 10.51 -40.11 -5.14
N LEU A 77 10.63 -39.44 -6.28
CA LEU A 77 10.79 -38.00 -6.37
C LEU A 77 9.48 -37.27 -6.04
N ARG A 78 9.61 -36.02 -5.60
CA ARG A 78 8.48 -35.13 -5.25
C ARG A 78 7.69 -34.73 -6.52
N PRO A 79 6.42 -34.28 -6.40
CA PRO A 79 5.60 -33.94 -7.57
C PRO A 79 6.22 -32.88 -8.48
N ASN A 80 6.87 -31.86 -7.88
CA ASN A 80 7.68 -30.87 -8.58
C ASN A 80 8.84 -30.36 -7.69
N ASN A 81 9.63 -29.43 -8.24
CA ASN A 81 10.78 -28.81 -7.59
C ASN A 81 10.47 -27.57 -6.71
N TRP A 82 9.21 -27.32 -6.32
CA TRP A 82 8.84 -26.09 -5.60
C TRP A 82 9.43 -26.01 -4.19
N GLU A 83 9.94 -24.83 -3.86
CA GLU A 83 10.42 -24.45 -2.53
C GLU A 83 9.28 -23.83 -1.70
N SER A 84 9.23 -24.19 -0.41
CA SER A 84 8.38 -23.54 0.60
C SER A 84 8.95 -22.17 0.95
N ILE A 85 8.07 -21.20 1.23
CA ILE A 85 8.40 -19.86 1.70
C ILE A 85 9.19 -19.91 3.04
N PHE A 86 9.06 -21.00 3.81
CA PHE A 86 9.82 -21.25 5.04
C PHE A 86 11.04 -22.19 4.88
N ASN A 87 11.56 -22.27 3.64
CA ASN A 87 12.70 -23.07 3.16
C ASN A 87 12.43 -24.58 3.01
N GLY A 88 13.16 -25.21 2.08
CA GLY A 88 13.02 -26.63 1.77
C GLY A 88 11.83 -26.90 0.86
N SER A 89 11.39 -28.17 0.74
CA SER A 89 10.29 -28.52 -0.17
C SER A 89 8.96 -27.89 0.23
N ALA A 90 8.14 -27.52 -0.76
CA ALA A 90 6.72 -27.25 -0.60
C ALA A 90 5.83 -28.53 -0.57
N TRP A 91 6.43 -29.73 -0.52
CA TRP A 91 5.72 -31.01 -0.53
C TRP A 91 6.17 -31.93 0.61
N GLU A 92 5.24 -32.34 1.47
CA GLU A 92 5.47 -33.34 2.51
C GLU A 92 4.76 -34.65 2.17
N TYR A 93 5.40 -35.78 2.47
CA TYR A 93 4.94 -37.13 2.10
C TYR A 93 4.05 -37.75 3.18
N ASP A 94 2.84 -38.16 2.79
CA ASP A 94 1.92 -38.92 3.62
C ASP A 94 2.01 -40.42 3.35
N LYS A 95 2.34 -41.18 4.39
CA LYS A 95 2.49 -42.65 4.36
C LYS A 95 1.16 -43.40 4.37
N GLU A 96 0.06 -42.75 4.75
CA GLU A 96 -1.26 -43.36 4.85
C GLU A 96 -1.91 -43.51 3.48
N THR A 97 -1.63 -42.57 2.56
CA THR A 97 -2.22 -42.52 1.21
C THR A 97 -1.23 -42.61 0.05
N ASP A 98 0.07 -42.73 0.33
CA ASP A 98 1.16 -42.80 -0.66
C ASP A 98 1.10 -41.62 -1.66
N GLN A 99 0.98 -40.41 -1.09
CA GLN A 99 0.91 -39.15 -1.83
C GLN A 99 1.66 -38.04 -1.07
N TYR A 100 1.95 -36.96 -1.77
CA TYR A 100 2.41 -35.71 -1.20
C TYR A 100 1.25 -34.71 -1.10
N TYR A 101 1.23 -33.89 -0.05
CA TYR A 101 0.38 -32.71 0.03
C TYR A 101 1.20 -31.43 -0.11
N LEU A 102 0.62 -30.41 -0.74
CA LEU A 102 1.25 -29.10 -0.89
C LEU A 102 1.19 -28.32 0.43
N HIS A 103 2.29 -27.66 0.77
CA HIS A 103 2.33 -26.60 1.78
C HIS A 103 3.30 -25.50 1.31
N LEU A 104 2.77 -24.33 0.96
CA LEU A 104 3.59 -23.17 0.59
C LEU A 104 4.32 -22.57 1.79
N PHE A 105 3.81 -22.81 3.00
CA PHE A 105 4.38 -22.39 4.28
C PHE A 105 4.94 -23.61 5.04
N SER A 106 4.76 -23.66 6.36
CA SER A 106 5.17 -24.81 7.20
C SER A 106 4.51 -26.12 6.75
N ARG A 107 5.14 -27.26 7.01
CA ARG A 107 4.54 -28.60 6.80
C ARG A 107 3.21 -28.80 7.56
N LYS A 108 3.02 -28.02 8.63
CA LYS A 108 1.77 -27.94 9.41
C LYS A 108 0.70 -27.02 8.82
N MET A 109 0.95 -26.42 7.66
CA MET A 109 0.08 -25.47 6.98
C MET A 109 -0.29 -25.99 5.58
N PRO A 110 -0.95 -27.17 5.45
CA PRO A 110 -1.39 -27.70 4.16
C PRO A 110 -2.31 -26.74 3.41
N ASP A 111 -2.01 -26.52 2.13
CA ASP A 111 -2.74 -25.60 1.26
C ASP A 111 -4.12 -26.13 0.90
N VAL A 112 -5.14 -25.30 1.10
CA VAL A 112 -6.52 -25.63 0.74
C VAL A 112 -6.75 -25.44 -0.76
N ASN A 113 -7.52 -26.34 -1.36
CA ASN A 113 -7.72 -26.40 -2.80
C ASN A 113 -8.84 -25.47 -3.26
N TRP A 114 -8.51 -24.22 -3.62
CA TRP A 114 -9.49 -23.24 -4.08
C TRP A 114 -10.24 -23.61 -5.37
N GLU A 115 -9.80 -24.62 -6.14
CA GLU A 115 -10.62 -25.16 -7.22
C GLU A 115 -11.92 -25.84 -6.70
N CYS A 116 -11.89 -26.37 -5.46
CA CYS A 116 -13.02 -27.06 -4.85
C CYS A 116 -14.13 -26.09 -4.41
N ALA A 117 -15.22 -26.03 -5.18
CA ALA A 117 -16.36 -25.16 -4.91
C ALA A 117 -17.13 -25.51 -3.62
N GLU A 118 -16.96 -26.71 -3.05
CA GLU A 118 -17.55 -27.05 -1.74
C GLU A 118 -16.81 -26.35 -0.60
N LEU A 119 -15.48 -26.56 -0.53
CA LEU A 119 -14.60 -25.86 0.39
C LEU A 119 -14.77 -24.33 0.34
N ARG A 120 -14.83 -23.73 -0.86
CA ARG A 120 -15.03 -22.28 -1.00
C ARG A 120 -16.31 -21.81 -0.29
N ARG A 121 -17.42 -22.54 -0.42
CA ARG A 121 -18.68 -22.22 0.28
C ARG A 121 -18.57 -22.31 1.80
N GLU A 122 -17.77 -23.23 2.35
CA GLU A 122 -17.55 -23.29 3.80
C GLU A 122 -16.70 -22.11 4.30
N LEU A 123 -15.67 -21.70 3.55
CA LEU A 123 -14.89 -20.49 3.85
C LEU A 123 -15.77 -19.22 3.81
N TYR A 124 -16.73 -19.15 2.88
CA TYR A 124 -17.69 -18.03 2.81
C TYR A 124 -18.64 -18.00 4.03
N LYS A 125 -19.11 -19.16 4.51
CA LYS A 125 -19.91 -19.26 5.75
C LYS A 125 -19.12 -18.85 6.99
N ILE A 126 -17.86 -19.29 7.12
CA ILE A 126 -16.97 -18.90 8.22
C ILE A 126 -16.78 -17.38 8.24
N THR A 127 -16.58 -16.79 7.07
CA THR A 127 -16.45 -15.34 6.89
C THR A 127 -17.73 -14.62 7.35
N ARG A 128 -18.91 -15.03 6.85
CA ARG A 128 -20.20 -14.44 7.26
C ARG A 128 -20.48 -14.62 8.75
N TRP A 129 -20.21 -15.78 9.34
CA TRP A 129 -20.46 -16.06 10.76
C TRP A 129 -19.71 -15.09 11.69
N TRP A 130 -18.47 -14.72 11.35
CA TRP A 130 -17.71 -13.72 12.10
C TRP A 130 -18.25 -12.29 11.91
N LEU A 131 -18.69 -11.92 10.70
CA LEU A 131 -19.32 -10.61 10.43
C LEU A 131 -20.69 -10.48 11.11
N GLU A 132 -21.50 -11.55 11.11
CA GLU A 132 -22.77 -11.67 11.84
C GLU A 132 -22.57 -11.55 13.36
N ARG A 133 -21.38 -11.89 13.86
CA ARG A 133 -20.96 -11.68 15.26
C ARG A 133 -20.59 -10.22 15.58
N GLY A 134 -20.44 -9.37 14.57
CA GLY A 134 -20.27 -7.92 14.74
C GLY A 134 -18.82 -7.40 14.65
N ILE A 135 -17.88 -8.14 14.03
CA ILE A 135 -16.60 -7.52 13.65
C ILE A 135 -16.78 -6.63 12.40
N ASP A 136 -15.96 -5.59 12.28
CA ASP A 136 -16.06 -4.55 11.25
C ASP A 136 -15.35 -4.91 9.92
N GLY A 137 -14.87 -6.14 9.77
CA GLY A 137 -14.17 -6.63 8.58
C GLY A 137 -12.89 -7.43 8.88
N PHE A 138 -11.97 -7.48 7.90
CA PHE A 138 -10.82 -8.40 7.93
C PHE A 138 -9.51 -7.84 7.34
N ARG A 139 -8.37 -8.22 7.93
CA ARG A 139 -7.11 -8.46 7.18
C ARG A 139 -7.16 -9.90 6.66
N ILE A 140 -6.74 -10.12 5.42
CA ILE A 140 -6.89 -11.43 4.78
C ILE A 140 -5.51 -11.96 4.40
N ASP A 141 -5.06 -12.99 5.12
CA ASP A 141 -3.71 -13.57 5.06
C ASP A 141 -3.42 -14.24 3.72
N ALA A 142 -2.21 -14.03 3.20
CA ALA A 142 -1.68 -14.71 2.02
C ALA A 142 -2.65 -14.81 0.83
N VAL A 143 -3.59 -13.87 0.68
CA VAL A 143 -4.74 -14.03 -0.24
C VAL A 143 -4.30 -14.04 -1.71
N SER A 144 -3.15 -13.44 -2.01
CA SER A 144 -2.43 -13.54 -3.27
C SER A 144 -1.95 -14.96 -3.63
N HIS A 145 -1.91 -15.90 -2.68
CA HIS A 145 -1.39 -17.27 -2.87
C HIS A 145 -2.46 -18.33 -3.19
N ILE A 146 -3.75 -17.98 -3.16
CA ILE A 146 -4.84 -18.98 -3.25
C ILE A 146 -4.89 -19.72 -4.59
N LYS A 147 -4.50 -19.06 -5.70
CA LYS A 147 -4.50 -19.64 -7.04
C LYS A 147 -3.14 -20.26 -7.37
N LYS A 148 -3.10 -21.58 -7.54
CA LYS A 148 -1.89 -22.31 -7.98
C LYS A 148 -1.92 -22.51 -9.49
N LYS A 149 -0.76 -22.50 -10.14
CA LYS A 149 -0.62 -22.71 -11.59
C LYS A 149 -1.15 -24.10 -12.00
N PRO A 150 -2.10 -24.20 -12.95
CA PRO A 150 -2.70 -25.48 -13.34
C PRO A 150 -1.67 -26.55 -13.70
N GLY A 151 -1.89 -27.77 -13.20
CA GLY A 151 -0.97 -28.90 -13.36
C GLY A 151 0.24 -28.93 -12.42
N LEU A 152 0.51 -27.84 -11.67
CA LEU A 152 1.64 -27.70 -10.74
C LEU A 152 3.02 -28.05 -11.36
N PRO A 153 3.38 -27.50 -12.54
CA PRO A 153 4.62 -27.85 -13.24
C PRO A 153 5.89 -27.39 -12.49
N ASP A 154 7.04 -28.00 -12.82
CA ASP A 154 8.36 -27.56 -12.33
C ASP A 154 8.72 -26.14 -12.82
N LEU A 155 9.42 -25.39 -11.98
CA LEU A 155 10.02 -24.10 -12.35
C LEU A 155 11.37 -24.30 -13.06
N PRO A 156 11.80 -23.37 -13.92
CA PRO A 156 13.15 -23.39 -14.50
C PRO A 156 14.22 -23.37 -13.40
N ASN A 157 15.15 -24.33 -13.44
CA ASN A 157 16.21 -24.47 -12.43
C ASN A 157 17.62 -24.29 -13.02
N PRO A 158 17.99 -23.08 -13.52
CA PRO A 158 19.30 -22.84 -14.12
C PRO A 158 20.46 -22.96 -13.11
N LYS A 159 20.18 -22.80 -11.82
CA LYS A 159 21.15 -22.89 -10.71
C LYS A 159 21.32 -24.32 -10.14
N GLN A 160 20.54 -25.30 -10.63
CA GLN A 160 20.58 -26.70 -10.18
C GLN A 160 20.40 -26.89 -8.64
N LEU A 161 19.53 -26.07 -8.04
CA LEU A 161 19.18 -26.15 -6.61
C LEU A 161 18.30 -27.38 -6.32
N GLU A 162 18.23 -27.87 -5.07
CA GLU A 162 17.29 -28.96 -4.71
C GLU A 162 15.83 -28.49 -4.86
N PHE A 163 15.56 -27.22 -4.54
CA PHE A 163 14.26 -26.57 -4.65
C PHE A 163 14.40 -25.22 -5.37
N VAL A 164 13.30 -24.77 -5.98
CA VAL A 164 13.21 -23.48 -6.66
C VAL A 164 12.07 -22.67 -6.07
N SER A 165 12.36 -21.45 -5.64
CA SER A 165 11.40 -20.46 -5.16
C SER A 165 10.19 -20.36 -6.10
N SER A 166 8.99 -20.63 -5.56
CA SER A 166 7.82 -20.98 -6.38
C SER A 166 6.81 -19.85 -6.59
N PHE A 167 7.14 -18.63 -6.17
CA PHE A 167 6.26 -17.45 -6.22
C PHE A 167 5.55 -17.27 -7.57
N ASP A 168 6.26 -17.28 -8.70
CA ASP A 168 5.69 -17.12 -10.05
C ASP A 168 4.54 -18.10 -10.38
N TYR A 169 4.45 -19.23 -9.67
CA TYR A 169 3.50 -20.32 -9.94
C TYR A 169 2.41 -20.45 -8.86
N HIS A 170 2.37 -19.55 -7.87
CA HIS A 170 1.26 -19.48 -6.90
C HIS A 170 0.88 -18.07 -6.42
N MET A 171 1.73 -17.05 -6.57
CA MET A 171 1.50 -15.68 -6.10
C MET A 171 0.97 -14.82 -7.25
N ASN A 172 -0.26 -14.29 -7.10
CA ASN A 172 -0.94 -13.45 -8.09
C ASN A 172 -1.05 -14.12 -9.50
N VAL A 173 -1.43 -15.40 -9.52
CA VAL A 173 -1.53 -16.22 -10.75
C VAL A 173 -2.86 -16.00 -11.48
N ASP A 174 -2.81 -16.00 -12.81
CA ASP A 174 -3.97 -15.90 -13.71
C ASP A 174 -5.18 -16.75 -13.25
N GLY A 175 -6.36 -16.12 -13.24
CA GLY A 175 -7.61 -16.71 -12.77
C GLY A 175 -7.85 -16.59 -11.25
N ILE A 176 -6.95 -15.95 -10.49
CA ILE A 176 -7.19 -15.63 -9.07
C ILE A 176 -8.42 -14.72 -8.88
N GLU A 177 -8.61 -13.74 -9.77
CA GLU A 177 -9.68 -12.73 -9.70
C GLU A 177 -11.08 -13.35 -9.67
N GLU A 178 -11.29 -14.50 -10.34
CA GLU A 178 -12.59 -15.21 -10.34
C GLU A 178 -12.99 -15.63 -8.92
N TYR A 179 -12.05 -16.11 -8.12
CA TYR A 179 -12.28 -16.48 -6.72
C TYR A 179 -12.42 -15.26 -5.82
N LEU A 180 -11.77 -14.14 -6.15
CA LEU A 180 -11.86 -12.91 -5.36
C LEU A 180 -13.20 -12.21 -5.58
N ASP A 181 -13.72 -12.19 -6.82
CA ASP A 181 -15.07 -11.72 -7.15
C ASP A 181 -16.17 -12.66 -6.62
N GLU A 182 -15.93 -13.99 -6.63
CA GLU A 182 -16.81 -14.93 -5.92
C GLU A 182 -16.79 -14.67 -4.42
N PHE A 183 -15.60 -14.57 -3.80
CA PHE A 183 -15.48 -14.36 -2.35
C PHE A 183 -16.11 -13.03 -1.91
N LYS A 184 -15.84 -11.91 -2.60
CA LYS A 184 -16.49 -10.63 -2.31
C LYS A 184 -18.01 -10.78 -2.36
N ARG A 185 -18.55 -11.29 -3.47
CA ARG A 185 -20.00 -11.40 -3.70
C ARG A 185 -20.69 -12.35 -2.71
N GLU A 186 -20.11 -13.51 -2.46
CA GLU A 186 -20.75 -14.57 -1.68
C GLU A 186 -20.51 -14.45 -0.17
N ALA A 187 -19.54 -13.65 0.29
CA ALA A 187 -19.18 -13.57 1.73
C ALA A 187 -19.37 -12.21 2.41
N TYR A 188 -19.21 -11.05 1.75
CA TYR A 188 -19.26 -9.75 2.45
C TYR A 188 -19.64 -8.51 1.62
N GLY A 189 -19.79 -8.61 0.29
CA GLY A 189 -20.02 -7.48 -0.61
C GLY A 189 -21.37 -6.77 -0.43
N ASP A 190 -22.25 -7.35 0.38
CA ASP A 190 -23.54 -6.82 0.83
C ASP A 190 -23.48 -6.08 2.19
N LEU A 191 -22.29 -5.96 2.80
CA LEU A 191 -22.09 -5.45 4.17
C LEU A 191 -21.16 -4.22 4.22
N ASP A 192 -21.37 -3.31 5.18
CA ASP A 192 -20.51 -2.15 5.44
C ASP A 192 -19.28 -2.56 6.29
N VAL A 193 -18.31 -3.18 5.63
CA VAL A 193 -17.08 -3.72 6.25
C VAL A 193 -15.82 -3.25 5.53
N VAL A 194 -14.70 -3.19 6.24
CA VAL A 194 -13.39 -2.89 5.63
C VAL A 194 -12.57 -4.17 5.41
N THR A 195 -12.02 -4.33 4.21
CA THR A 195 -11.14 -5.45 3.88
C THR A 195 -9.76 -4.98 3.42
N VAL A 196 -8.71 -5.57 4.00
CA VAL A 196 -7.32 -5.37 3.58
C VAL A 196 -6.68 -6.71 3.21
N GLY A 197 -6.51 -6.94 1.90
CA GLY A 197 -5.89 -8.15 1.39
C GLY A 197 -4.38 -8.12 1.48
N GLU A 198 -3.75 -9.22 1.89
CA GLU A 198 -2.30 -9.38 1.76
C GLU A 198 -1.91 -9.81 0.34
N ALA A 199 -1.48 -8.82 -0.44
CA ALA A 199 -1.34 -8.93 -1.88
C ALA A 199 0.14 -8.84 -2.30
N ASN A 200 0.95 -9.78 -1.82
CA ASN A 200 2.31 -9.93 -2.33
C ASN A 200 2.28 -10.28 -3.84
N GLY A 201 3.27 -9.83 -4.59
CA GLY A 201 3.31 -9.97 -6.05
C GLY A 201 2.31 -9.11 -6.83
N VAL A 202 1.44 -8.33 -6.19
CA VAL A 202 0.62 -7.32 -6.87
C VAL A 202 1.44 -6.04 -7.02
N SER A 203 1.74 -5.66 -8.26
CA SER A 203 2.43 -4.41 -8.56
C SER A 203 1.48 -3.21 -8.51
N ALA A 204 2.04 -2.01 -8.36
CA ALA A 204 1.27 -0.76 -8.38
C ALA A 204 0.46 -0.56 -9.68
N ASP A 205 0.87 -1.19 -10.79
CA ASP A 205 0.17 -1.15 -12.08
C ASP A 205 -1.08 -2.06 -12.12
N GLN A 206 -1.11 -3.11 -11.29
CA GLN A 206 -2.21 -4.08 -11.18
C GLN A 206 -3.17 -3.75 -10.02
N ALA A 207 -2.68 -3.01 -9.02
CA ALA A 207 -3.40 -2.74 -7.77
C ALA A 207 -4.81 -2.15 -7.95
N VAL A 208 -5.08 -1.44 -9.05
CA VAL A 208 -6.42 -0.93 -9.35
C VAL A 208 -7.45 -2.06 -9.46
N GLU A 209 -7.12 -3.20 -10.09
CA GLU A 209 -8.03 -4.36 -10.16
C GLU A 209 -8.41 -4.90 -8.78
N TRP A 210 -7.49 -4.77 -7.81
CA TRP A 210 -7.63 -5.26 -6.45
C TRP A 210 -8.42 -4.32 -5.54
N VAL A 211 -8.33 -2.99 -5.74
CA VAL A 211 -8.88 -2.00 -4.78
C VAL A 211 -9.69 -0.84 -5.39
N HIS A 212 -10.09 -0.92 -6.67
CA HIS A 212 -10.99 0.06 -7.28
C HIS A 212 -12.34 0.15 -6.53
N GLU A 213 -12.82 1.35 -6.20
CA GLU A 213 -14.01 1.57 -5.35
C GLU A 213 -15.24 0.74 -5.74
N GLU A 214 -15.60 0.71 -7.03
CA GLU A 214 -16.73 -0.10 -7.54
C GLU A 214 -16.37 -1.58 -7.77
N ARG A 215 -15.39 -1.85 -8.66
CA ARG A 215 -15.08 -3.18 -9.22
C ARG A 215 -13.91 -3.93 -8.56
N GLY A 216 -13.24 -3.29 -7.60
CA GLY A 216 -12.14 -3.87 -6.84
C GLY A 216 -12.61 -4.90 -5.82
N LYS A 217 -11.71 -5.78 -5.42
CA LYS A 217 -12.01 -6.93 -4.57
C LYS A 217 -12.04 -6.52 -3.10
N PHE A 218 -11.05 -5.75 -2.67
CA PHE A 218 -10.87 -5.31 -1.29
C PHE A 218 -10.96 -3.79 -1.14
N SER A 219 -11.15 -3.28 0.09
CA SER A 219 -11.10 -1.84 0.36
C SER A 219 -9.70 -1.25 0.18
N MET A 220 -8.66 -2.06 0.41
CA MET A 220 -7.24 -1.75 0.23
C MET A 220 -6.41 -3.05 0.21
N ILE A 221 -5.11 -2.97 -0.10
CA ILE A 221 -4.18 -4.09 -0.01
C ILE A 221 -2.86 -3.70 0.67
N PHE A 222 -2.27 -4.63 1.41
CA PHE A 222 -0.87 -4.54 1.81
C PHE A 222 0.03 -4.95 0.64
N GLN A 223 0.87 -4.02 0.21
CA GLN A 223 1.87 -4.20 -0.84
C GLN A 223 3.27 -4.38 -0.27
N PHE A 224 4.10 -5.15 -0.97
CA PHE A 224 5.42 -5.56 -0.48
C PHE A 224 6.60 -4.97 -1.26
N GLU A 225 6.36 -4.17 -2.31
CA GLU A 225 7.44 -3.53 -3.07
C GLU A 225 8.35 -2.69 -2.17
N ALA A 226 7.76 -1.95 -1.22
CA ALA A 226 8.51 -1.15 -0.26
C ALA A 226 9.25 -2.02 0.79
N THR A 227 8.66 -3.12 1.25
CA THR A 227 9.29 -4.03 2.23
C THR A 227 10.36 -4.93 1.60
N ASN A 228 10.31 -5.16 0.28
CA ASN A 228 11.32 -5.88 -0.49
C ASN A 228 12.61 -5.06 -0.69
N LEU A 229 12.61 -3.76 -0.36
CA LEU A 229 13.85 -2.98 -0.26
C LEU A 229 14.68 -3.40 0.96
N TRP A 230 14.08 -3.91 2.04
CA TRP A 230 14.80 -4.32 3.25
C TRP A 230 15.74 -5.49 2.94
N ASP A 231 15.24 -6.46 2.19
CA ASP A 231 15.97 -7.67 1.79
C ASP A 231 17.09 -7.36 0.77
N LYS A 232 17.09 -6.14 0.22
CA LYS A 232 18.12 -5.59 -0.69
C LYS A 232 19.04 -4.55 -0.01
N THR A 233 18.76 -4.14 1.22
CA THR A 233 19.50 -3.05 1.90
C THR A 233 19.86 -3.40 3.34
N LEU A 234 21.05 -3.98 3.53
CA LEU A 234 21.61 -4.28 4.85
C LEU A 234 21.96 -3.00 5.63
N GLY A 235 20.99 -2.44 6.34
CA GLY A 235 21.19 -1.40 7.36
C GLY A 235 21.11 0.06 6.91
N ALA A 236 20.60 0.36 5.70
CA ALA A 236 20.44 1.75 5.23
C ALA A 236 19.36 1.91 4.15
N ILE A 237 18.51 2.92 4.26
CA ILE A 237 17.45 3.21 3.26
C ILE A 237 18.00 3.83 1.96
N ASP A 238 17.68 3.25 0.80
CA ASP A 238 17.71 4.00 -0.47
C ASP A 238 16.47 4.91 -0.56
N VAL A 239 16.68 6.16 -0.16
CA VAL A 239 15.67 7.23 -0.20
C VAL A 239 15.12 7.45 -1.62
N LEU A 240 15.90 7.18 -2.69
CA LEU A 240 15.41 7.31 -4.07
C LEU A 240 14.54 6.13 -4.50
N ALA A 241 14.90 4.88 -4.17
CA ALA A 241 14.03 3.73 -4.41
C ALA A 241 12.71 3.83 -3.63
N PHE A 242 12.79 4.18 -2.34
CA PHE A 242 11.62 4.35 -1.49
C PHE A 242 10.68 5.46 -2.02
N LYS A 243 11.23 6.58 -2.50
CA LYS A 243 10.45 7.59 -3.26
C LYS A 243 9.76 6.99 -4.48
N ARG A 244 10.51 6.34 -5.38
CA ARG A 244 9.96 5.79 -6.64
C ARG A 244 8.78 4.85 -6.39
N ILE A 245 8.92 3.94 -5.42
CA ILE A 245 7.88 2.98 -5.06
C ILE A 245 6.67 3.69 -4.47
N MET A 246 6.83 4.43 -3.37
CA MET A 246 5.69 5.07 -2.68
C MET A 246 4.96 6.07 -3.59
N THR A 247 5.68 6.85 -4.41
CA THR A 247 5.06 7.75 -5.41
C THR A 247 4.29 6.99 -6.49
N ARG A 248 4.75 5.81 -6.92
CA ARG A 248 4.02 4.98 -7.89
C ARG A 248 2.70 4.46 -7.28
N TRP A 249 2.72 3.96 -6.05
CA TRP A 249 1.51 3.51 -5.34
C TRP A 249 0.50 4.64 -5.08
N GLU A 250 0.97 5.81 -4.63
CA GLU A 250 0.13 7.01 -4.50
C GLU A 250 -0.54 7.37 -5.85
N LYS A 251 0.24 7.46 -6.95
CA LYS A 251 -0.28 7.89 -8.25
C LYS A 251 -1.11 6.86 -9.00
N SER A 252 -0.84 5.56 -8.86
CA SER A 252 -1.68 4.51 -9.47
C SER A 252 -3.08 4.47 -8.86
N LEU A 253 -3.21 4.71 -7.55
CA LEU A 253 -4.50 4.65 -6.86
C LEU A 253 -5.23 6.00 -6.75
N GLU A 254 -4.56 7.13 -7.00
CA GLU A 254 -5.03 8.51 -6.79
C GLU A 254 -6.45 8.85 -7.30
N LYS A 255 -6.91 8.14 -8.35
CA LYS A 255 -8.25 8.33 -8.95
C LYS A 255 -9.33 7.42 -8.36
N SER A 256 -9.02 6.14 -8.14
CA SER A 256 -10.03 5.09 -8.06
C SER A 256 -9.84 4.08 -6.93
N GLY A 257 -8.68 4.04 -6.27
CA GLY A 257 -8.36 3.07 -5.23
C GLY A 257 -7.94 3.71 -3.90
N TRP A 258 -7.39 2.89 -2.99
CA TRP A 258 -6.98 3.35 -1.67
C TRP A 258 -5.77 2.56 -1.15
N ASN A 259 -4.72 3.25 -0.68
CA ASN A 259 -3.52 2.59 -0.11
C ASN A 259 -3.77 2.09 1.32
N ALA A 260 -3.22 0.91 1.66
CA ALA A 260 -2.85 0.57 3.03
C ALA A 260 -1.42 1.07 3.28
N LEU A 261 -1.27 2.08 4.14
CA LEU A 261 0.00 2.75 4.39
C LEU A 261 0.63 2.17 5.66
N PHE A 262 1.70 1.41 5.53
CA PHE A 262 2.40 0.78 6.66
C PHE A 262 3.92 0.80 6.45
N LEU A 263 4.67 0.57 7.53
CA LEU A 263 6.14 0.44 7.51
C LEU A 263 6.67 -0.66 8.44
N GLU A 264 5.89 -1.09 9.43
CA GLU A 264 6.17 -2.24 10.29
C GLU A 264 4.94 -3.16 10.31
N ASN A 265 5.18 -4.46 10.51
CA ASN A 265 4.17 -5.47 10.76
C ASN A 265 4.84 -6.61 11.57
N HIS A 266 4.17 -7.75 11.72
CA HIS A 266 4.67 -8.88 12.50
C HIS A 266 5.67 -9.80 11.74
N ASP A 267 6.03 -9.48 10.49
CA ASP A 267 6.96 -10.26 9.63
C ASP A 267 8.21 -9.49 9.17
N LYS A 268 8.31 -8.19 9.46
CA LYS A 268 9.49 -7.37 9.17
C LYS A 268 10.07 -6.76 10.46
N PRO A 269 11.40 -6.58 10.57
CA PRO A 269 12.03 -6.03 11.77
C PRO A 269 11.68 -4.54 11.99
N ARG A 270 12.19 -3.94 13.07
CA ARG A 270 11.88 -2.55 13.43
C ARG A 270 12.61 -1.58 12.49
N ILE A 271 11.90 -0.57 12.00
CA ILE A 271 12.41 0.36 10.98
C ILE A 271 13.50 1.28 11.55
N VAL A 272 13.38 1.64 12.83
CA VAL A 272 14.38 2.46 13.55
C VAL A 272 15.75 1.77 13.63
N SER A 273 15.77 0.43 13.70
CA SER A 273 17.00 -0.38 13.77
C SER A 273 17.56 -0.77 12.41
N THR A 274 16.73 -0.78 11.36
CA THR A 274 17.09 -1.35 10.05
C THR A 274 17.34 -0.28 8.97
N TRP A 275 16.59 0.83 9.02
CA TRP A 275 16.71 1.98 8.10
C TRP A 275 16.93 3.32 8.82
N GLY A 276 16.62 3.40 10.12
CA GLY A 276 16.85 4.56 10.97
C GLY A 276 18.22 4.58 11.65
N ASN A 277 18.26 5.14 12.85
CA ASN A 277 19.39 5.05 13.77
C ASN A 277 18.84 4.95 15.21
N ASP A 278 18.73 3.73 15.71
CA ASP A 278 18.17 3.39 17.02
C ASP A 278 19.07 3.75 18.23
N LYS A 279 20.24 4.37 17.99
CA LYS A 279 21.24 4.71 19.02
C LYS A 279 21.24 6.19 19.36
N GLU A 280 21.42 7.03 18.34
CA GLU A 280 21.63 8.48 18.48
C GLU A 280 20.37 9.28 18.13
N TYR A 281 19.63 8.84 17.11
CA TYR A 281 18.48 9.56 16.55
C TYR A 281 17.17 8.78 16.64
N LEU A 282 17.03 7.86 17.62
CA LEU A 282 15.89 6.93 17.72
C LEU A 282 14.54 7.64 17.58
N ARG A 283 14.34 8.68 18.39
CA ARG A 283 13.14 9.53 18.40
C ARG A 283 12.94 10.23 17.06
N ASP A 284 14.00 10.82 16.53
CA ASP A 284 13.91 11.68 15.35
C ASP A 284 13.68 10.83 14.09
N CYS A 285 14.32 9.66 13.97
CA CYS A 285 14.07 8.73 12.87
C CYS A 285 12.68 8.07 12.95
N ALA A 286 12.20 7.71 14.15
CA ALA A 286 10.84 7.20 14.33
C ALA A 286 9.79 8.22 13.87
N THR A 287 9.91 9.46 14.36
CA THR A 287 9.01 10.56 13.98
C THR A 287 9.16 10.99 12.51
N ALA A 288 10.35 10.85 11.92
CA ALA A 288 10.59 11.05 10.49
C ALA A 288 9.85 10.03 9.62
N PHE A 289 10.01 8.73 9.88
CA PHE A 289 9.29 7.68 9.15
C PHE A 289 7.78 7.81 9.33
N ALA A 290 7.30 8.02 10.56
CA ALA A 290 5.88 8.26 10.86
C ALA A 290 5.30 9.40 10.01
N THR A 291 5.96 10.56 9.98
CA THR A 291 5.53 11.73 9.21
C THR A 291 5.39 11.42 7.72
N VAL A 292 6.32 10.64 7.15
CA VAL A 292 6.31 10.33 5.72
C VAL A 292 5.15 9.43 5.33
N TYR A 293 4.90 8.33 6.06
CA TYR A 293 3.84 7.39 5.65
C TYR A 293 2.43 7.82 6.10
N MET A 294 2.27 8.44 7.28
CA MET A 294 0.93 8.75 7.80
C MET A 294 0.23 9.91 7.09
N LEU A 295 0.97 10.79 6.40
CA LEU A 295 0.43 11.94 5.67
C LEU A 295 0.31 11.70 4.15
N MET A 296 0.49 10.45 3.69
CA MET A 296 0.16 9.97 2.33
C MET A 296 -1.35 9.68 2.16
N MET A 297 -1.78 9.40 0.93
CA MET A 297 -3.17 9.15 0.54
C MET A 297 -3.55 7.67 0.76
N GLY A 298 -4.09 7.38 1.94
CA GLY A 298 -4.56 6.05 2.29
C GLY A 298 -4.87 5.91 3.77
N THR A 299 -5.09 4.68 4.23
CA THR A 299 -5.29 4.36 5.65
C THR A 299 -3.95 3.99 6.28
N PRO A 300 -3.44 4.77 7.27
CA PRO A 300 -2.21 4.41 7.98
C PRO A 300 -2.44 3.31 9.02
N PHE A 301 -1.61 2.27 8.97
CA PHE A 301 -1.53 1.19 9.96
C PHE A 301 -0.29 1.40 10.82
N ILE A 302 -0.47 1.38 12.14
CA ILE A 302 0.58 1.45 13.15
C ILE A 302 0.69 0.07 13.78
N PHE A 303 1.88 -0.53 13.76
CA PHE A 303 2.11 -1.83 14.41
C PHE A 303 2.57 -1.63 15.86
N GLN A 304 2.14 -2.50 16.78
CA GLN A 304 2.38 -2.32 18.22
C GLN A 304 3.87 -2.10 18.55
N GLY A 305 4.17 -1.06 19.32
CA GLY A 305 5.53 -0.66 19.67
C GLY A 305 6.18 0.31 18.69
N GLN A 306 5.67 0.46 17.46
CA GLN A 306 6.18 1.44 16.50
C GLN A 306 5.98 2.88 17.02
N GLU A 307 4.85 3.11 17.69
CA GLU A 307 4.46 4.38 18.29
C GLU A 307 5.30 4.80 19.50
N ILE A 308 6.01 3.87 20.16
CA ILE A 308 7.04 4.18 21.17
C ILE A 308 8.47 4.04 20.63
N GLY A 309 8.66 3.61 19.38
CA GLY A 309 9.98 3.37 18.81
C GLY A 309 10.70 2.16 19.41
N MET A 310 9.99 1.03 19.58
CA MET A 310 10.64 -0.25 19.88
C MET A 310 11.69 -0.62 18.81
N THR A 311 12.78 -1.25 19.24
CA THR A 311 13.94 -1.57 18.40
C THR A 311 14.08 -3.07 18.18
N ASN A 312 14.92 -3.48 17.23
CA ASN A 312 15.40 -4.86 17.15
C ASN A 312 16.04 -5.31 18.47
N VAL A 313 16.03 -6.62 18.70
CA VAL A 313 16.54 -7.30 19.89
C VAL A 313 17.67 -8.26 19.49
N ARG A 314 18.60 -8.48 20.43
CA ARG A 314 19.83 -9.26 20.20
C ARG A 314 19.98 -10.32 21.28
N PHE A 315 19.16 -11.37 21.20
CA PHE A 315 19.34 -12.53 22.09
C PHE A 315 20.57 -13.35 21.65
N PRO A 316 21.31 -13.96 22.59
CA PRO A 316 22.56 -14.66 22.29
C PRO A 316 22.36 -16.03 21.64
N SER A 317 21.21 -16.69 21.83
CA SER A 317 20.97 -18.03 21.29
C SER A 317 19.89 -18.04 20.22
N ILE A 318 20.06 -18.86 19.18
CA ILE A 318 18.98 -19.22 18.25
C ILE A 318 17.77 -19.85 18.96
N ASN A 319 17.95 -20.45 20.14
CA ASN A 319 16.86 -21.02 20.92
C ASN A 319 15.99 -19.96 21.64
N ASP A 320 16.47 -18.71 21.72
CA ASP A 320 15.70 -17.58 22.28
C ASP A 320 14.74 -16.97 21.23
N TYR A 321 14.87 -17.38 19.96
CA TYR A 321 14.05 -16.95 18.83
C TYR A 321 13.05 -18.06 18.45
N PRO A 322 11.75 -17.93 18.78
CA PRO A 322 10.75 -18.96 18.47
C PRO A 322 10.45 -19.13 16.98
N ASP A 323 10.76 -18.15 16.12
CA ASP A 323 10.42 -18.20 14.69
C ASP A 323 10.98 -19.44 13.95
N VAL A 324 10.06 -20.23 13.38
CA VAL A 324 10.37 -21.40 12.58
C VAL A 324 11.22 -21.05 11.36
N ALA A 325 11.01 -19.90 10.70
CA ALA A 325 11.76 -19.53 9.52
C ALA A 325 13.22 -19.19 9.86
N ALA A 326 13.47 -18.35 10.87
CA ALA A 326 14.81 -18.05 11.38
C ALA A 326 15.55 -19.31 11.85
N ARG A 327 14.88 -20.23 12.57
CA ARG A 327 15.47 -21.49 13.03
C ARG A 327 15.79 -22.45 11.88
N ASN A 328 14.92 -22.57 10.88
CA ASN A 328 15.18 -23.36 9.68
C ASN A 328 16.40 -22.82 8.92
N PHE A 329 16.43 -21.51 8.68
CA PHE A 329 17.55 -20.82 8.02
C PHE A 329 18.87 -21.04 8.78
N TYR A 330 18.88 -20.80 10.09
CA TYR A 330 20.07 -20.99 10.93
C TYR A 330 20.61 -22.43 10.83
N ASN A 331 19.75 -23.44 11.01
CA ASN A 331 20.17 -24.84 10.97
C ASN A 331 20.68 -25.26 9.58
N LEU A 332 20.06 -24.77 8.50
CA LEU A 332 20.47 -25.05 7.12
C LEU A 332 21.85 -24.44 6.83
N GLN A 333 22.07 -23.17 7.16
CA GLN A 333 23.34 -22.50 6.86
C GLN A 333 24.48 -22.95 7.79
N LEU A 334 24.19 -23.31 9.03
CA LEU A 334 25.17 -23.95 9.92
C LEU A 334 25.61 -25.32 9.38
N ALA A 335 24.69 -26.10 8.79
CA ALA A 335 25.02 -27.34 8.10
C ALA A 335 25.83 -27.12 6.81
N ASN A 336 25.67 -25.97 6.15
CA ASN A 336 26.51 -25.53 5.03
C ASN A 336 27.88 -24.96 5.48
N GLY A 337 28.14 -24.85 6.79
CA GLY A 337 29.42 -24.39 7.35
C GLY A 337 29.54 -22.89 7.60
N VAL A 338 28.44 -22.12 7.58
CA VAL A 338 28.43 -20.69 7.94
C VAL A 338 28.54 -20.54 9.46
N ASP A 339 29.33 -19.56 9.93
CA ASP A 339 29.62 -19.36 11.35
C ASP A 339 28.42 -18.84 12.17
N HIS A 340 28.39 -19.20 13.45
CA HIS A 340 27.36 -18.77 14.41
C HIS A 340 27.24 -17.25 14.50
N ASP A 341 28.35 -16.53 14.67
CA ASP A 341 28.31 -15.08 14.84
C ASP A 341 27.90 -14.37 13.55
N GLU A 342 28.11 -14.97 12.38
CA GLU A 342 27.61 -14.45 11.10
C GLU A 342 26.09 -14.64 10.97
N LEU A 343 25.60 -15.85 11.26
CA LEU A 343 24.16 -16.16 11.23
C LEU A 343 23.37 -15.34 12.25
N MET A 344 23.90 -15.16 13.47
CA MET A 344 23.23 -14.32 14.48
C MET A 344 23.21 -12.84 14.09
N LYS A 345 24.24 -12.30 13.41
CA LYS A 345 24.20 -10.92 12.86
C LYS A 345 23.07 -10.76 11.84
N ILE A 346 22.89 -11.74 10.96
CA ILE A 346 21.79 -11.74 9.98
C ILE A 346 20.45 -11.75 10.73
N ILE A 347 20.24 -12.67 11.67
CA ILE A 347 18.98 -12.81 12.42
C ILE A 347 18.65 -11.57 13.27
N HIS A 348 19.66 -10.94 13.88
CA HIS A 348 19.51 -9.67 14.61
C HIS A 348 19.11 -8.49 13.69
N MET A 349 19.35 -8.59 12.38
CA MET A 349 18.98 -7.57 11.39
C MET A 349 17.67 -7.87 10.66
N THR A 350 17.43 -9.12 10.25
CA THR A 350 16.33 -9.50 9.33
C THR A 350 15.20 -10.29 10.00
N GLY A 351 15.43 -10.92 11.17
CA GLY A 351 14.49 -11.85 11.79
C GLY A 351 13.19 -11.18 12.22
N ARG A 352 12.04 -11.79 11.89
CA ARG A 352 10.71 -11.25 12.21
C ARG A 352 10.37 -11.20 13.71
N ASP A 353 11.04 -12.02 14.52
CA ASP A 353 10.90 -11.97 15.98
C ASP A 353 11.29 -10.61 16.60
N ASN A 354 12.05 -9.77 15.90
CA ASN A 354 12.29 -8.36 16.28
C ASN A 354 10.98 -7.54 16.42
N ALA A 355 9.93 -7.92 15.70
CA ALA A 355 8.59 -7.34 15.84
C ALA A 355 7.76 -7.99 16.97
N ARG A 356 8.10 -9.22 17.37
CA ARG A 356 7.26 -10.13 18.19
C ARG A 356 7.62 -10.17 19.67
N THR A 357 8.62 -9.40 20.11
CA THR A 357 8.89 -9.19 21.54
C THR A 357 7.71 -8.53 22.26
N PRO A 358 7.47 -8.81 23.56
CA PRO A 358 6.36 -8.24 24.31
C PRO A 358 6.32 -6.71 24.31
N MET A 359 5.10 -6.16 24.31
CA MET A 359 4.88 -4.71 24.32
C MET A 359 5.39 -4.07 25.61
N GLN A 360 6.10 -2.96 25.47
CA GLN A 360 6.85 -2.32 26.57
C GLN A 360 5.97 -1.26 27.27
N TRP A 361 5.21 -1.67 28.28
CA TRP A 361 4.25 -0.80 28.99
C TRP A 361 4.91 0.09 30.04
N ASP A 362 5.76 -0.46 30.89
CA ASP A 362 6.48 0.26 31.95
C ASP A 362 7.92 -0.28 32.18
N ASP A 363 8.55 0.08 33.29
CA ASP A 363 9.90 -0.32 33.71
C ASP A 363 9.94 -1.47 34.73
N SER A 364 8.81 -2.16 34.95
CA SER A 364 8.69 -3.30 35.87
C SER A 364 9.06 -4.64 35.22
N LEU A 365 8.83 -5.76 35.92
CA LEU A 365 9.13 -7.11 35.40
C LEU A 365 8.42 -7.33 34.05
N ASN A 366 9.19 -7.81 33.06
CA ASN A 366 8.75 -7.97 31.66
C ASN A 366 8.12 -6.70 31.06
N ALA A 367 8.58 -5.50 31.46
CA ALA A 367 8.03 -4.22 31.02
C ALA A 367 6.52 -4.05 31.32
N GLY A 368 6.02 -4.66 32.40
CA GLY A 368 4.61 -4.65 32.77
C GLY A 368 3.71 -5.57 31.93
N PHE A 369 4.26 -6.26 30.92
CA PHE A 369 3.49 -7.15 30.05
C PHE A 369 3.01 -8.44 30.76
N SER A 370 3.79 -8.98 31.69
CA SER A 370 3.44 -10.20 32.42
C SER A 370 4.12 -10.29 33.78
N THR A 371 3.37 -10.76 34.77
CA THR A 371 3.85 -11.04 36.13
C THR A 371 4.55 -12.39 36.27
N ALA A 372 4.56 -13.22 35.21
CA ALA A 372 5.31 -14.47 35.19
C ALA A 372 6.84 -14.22 35.18
N GLN A 373 7.64 -15.19 35.62
CA GLN A 373 9.10 -15.04 35.62
C GLN A 373 9.71 -14.95 34.20
N GLN A 374 9.03 -15.52 33.19
CA GLN A 374 9.43 -15.51 31.79
C GLN A 374 8.19 -15.40 30.88
N THR A 375 8.37 -14.77 29.72
CA THR A 375 7.43 -14.71 28.60
C THR A 375 7.81 -15.74 27.51
N TRP A 376 6.94 -15.97 26.51
CA TRP A 376 7.18 -16.98 25.45
C TRP A 376 8.39 -16.69 24.54
N ILE A 377 8.81 -15.42 24.51
CA ILE A 377 10.03 -14.88 23.91
C ILE A 377 10.56 -13.82 24.89
N GLY A 378 11.86 -13.53 24.87
CA GLY A 378 12.44 -12.51 25.73
C GLY A 378 11.83 -11.11 25.50
N VAL A 379 11.86 -10.27 26.54
CA VAL A 379 11.59 -8.82 26.42
C VAL A 379 12.88 -8.11 26.00
N ASN A 380 12.79 -7.09 25.14
CA ASN A 380 13.95 -6.31 24.76
C ASN A 380 14.51 -5.55 25.98
N PRO A 381 15.78 -5.74 26.39
CA PRO A 381 16.34 -5.14 27.60
C PRO A 381 16.31 -3.61 27.68
N ASN A 382 16.00 -2.91 26.58
CA ASN A 382 15.85 -1.45 26.55
C ASN A 382 14.52 -0.93 27.15
N TYR A 383 13.60 -1.81 27.58
CA TYR A 383 12.29 -1.43 28.11
C TYR A 383 12.33 -0.42 29.27
N VAL A 384 13.37 -0.49 30.11
CA VAL A 384 13.66 0.47 31.20
C VAL A 384 13.96 1.90 30.72
N ARG A 385 14.01 2.13 29.39
CA ARG A 385 14.18 3.45 28.74
C ARG A 385 13.16 3.72 27.62
N ILE A 386 12.49 2.68 27.12
CA ILE A 386 11.52 2.75 26.03
C ILE A 386 10.27 2.03 26.51
N ASN A 387 9.33 2.77 27.09
CA ASN A 387 8.04 2.24 27.51
C ASN A 387 6.92 3.31 27.46
N VAL A 388 5.67 2.85 27.43
CA VAL A 388 4.47 3.71 27.38
C VAL A 388 4.41 4.63 28.60
N ALA A 389 4.57 4.11 29.81
CA ALA A 389 4.41 4.84 31.06
C ALA A 389 5.41 6.00 31.24
N GLN A 390 6.57 5.96 30.58
CA GLN A 390 7.51 7.07 30.46
C GLN A 390 7.08 8.02 29.33
N GLN A 391 6.80 7.50 28.14
CA GLN A 391 6.53 8.33 26.96
C GLN A 391 5.19 9.08 27.01
N GLU A 392 4.19 8.62 27.77
CA GLU A 392 2.96 9.40 27.97
C GLU A 392 3.20 10.71 28.73
N LYS A 393 4.19 10.74 29.62
CA LYS A 393 4.54 11.91 30.46
C LYS A 393 5.46 12.91 29.75
N ASP A 394 6.17 12.48 28.70
CA ASP A 394 7.03 13.33 27.87
C ASP A 394 6.24 13.83 26.64
N GLU A 395 5.87 15.11 26.63
CA GLU A 395 5.17 15.75 25.51
C GLU A 395 5.94 15.69 24.18
N THR A 396 7.27 15.50 24.24
CA THR A 396 8.15 15.43 23.07
C THR A 396 8.34 14.02 22.53
N SER A 397 7.79 13.00 23.21
CA SER A 397 8.02 11.57 22.94
C SER A 397 7.54 11.10 21.56
N VAL A 398 7.96 9.90 21.16
CA VAL A 398 7.47 9.27 19.92
C VAL A 398 5.95 9.05 20.03
N LEU A 399 5.46 8.57 21.18
CA LEU A 399 4.03 8.32 21.41
C LEU A 399 3.19 9.60 21.33
N ASN A 400 3.62 10.68 21.98
CA ASN A 400 2.90 11.94 21.94
C ASN A 400 3.05 12.65 20.58
N PHE A 401 4.13 12.40 19.82
CA PHE A 401 4.23 12.78 18.41
C PHE A 401 3.24 12.01 17.53
N TYR A 402 3.10 10.69 17.68
CA TYR A 402 2.08 9.90 16.96
C TYR A 402 0.66 10.38 17.30
N LYS A 403 0.35 10.67 18.58
CA LYS A 403 -0.93 11.27 18.99
C LYS A 403 -1.17 12.62 18.29
N ARG A 404 -0.15 13.51 18.19
CA ARG A 404 -0.21 14.78 17.44
C ARG A 404 -0.39 14.58 15.93
N LEU A 405 0.25 13.56 15.34
CA LEU A 405 0.20 13.25 13.91
C LEU A 405 -1.17 12.70 13.49
N ILE A 406 -1.74 11.80 14.29
CA ILE A 406 -3.13 11.32 14.14
C ILE A 406 -4.12 12.50 14.25
N ARG A 407 -3.89 13.39 15.22
CA ARG A 407 -4.72 14.57 15.43
C ARG A 407 -4.68 15.52 14.22
N LEU A 408 -3.50 15.92 13.76
CA LEU A 408 -3.30 16.75 12.56
C LEU A 408 -3.99 16.14 11.32
N ARG A 409 -3.90 14.80 11.18
CA ARG A 409 -4.54 14.08 10.07
C ARG A 409 -6.08 14.02 10.18
N LYS A 410 -6.66 14.09 11.39
CA LYS A 410 -8.11 14.17 11.61
C LYS A 410 -8.65 15.60 11.49
N GLU A 411 -7.89 16.60 11.94
CA GLU A 411 -8.28 18.01 11.91
C GLU A 411 -8.17 18.64 10.51
N HIS A 412 -7.51 17.97 9.54
CA HIS A 412 -7.39 18.44 8.16
C HIS A 412 -7.63 17.34 7.12
N ASP A 413 -8.80 17.38 6.45
CA ASP A 413 -9.17 16.53 5.30
C ASP A 413 -8.11 16.46 4.20
N LEU A 414 -7.26 17.49 4.10
CA LEU A 414 -6.12 17.58 3.18
C LEU A 414 -5.18 16.37 3.27
N PHE A 415 -4.98 15.80 4.46
CA PHE A 415 -4.17 14.59 4.66
C PHE A 415 -4.95 13.30 4.43
N THR A 416 -6.27 13.37 4.25
CA THR A 416 -7.10 12.25 3.80
C THR A 416 -7.21 12.25 2.28
N TYR A 417 -7.82 13.30 1.71
CA TYR A 417 -8.29 13.38 0.32
C TYR A 417 -7.49 14.33 -0.58
N GLY A 418 -6.38 14.92 -0.09
CA GLY A 418 -5.53 15.78 -0.92
C GLY A 418 -4.74 14.99 -1.96
N ILE A 419 -4.56 15.57 -3.15
CA ILE A 419 -3.70 15.03 -4.22
C ILE A 419 -2.25 14.96 -3.73
N TYR A 420 -1.57 13.85 -3.97
CA TYR A 420 -0.16 13.66 -3.59
C TYR A 420 0.75 14.06 -4.75
N ASP A 421 1.69 14.98 -4.54
CA ASP A 421 2.72 15.28 -5.55
C ASP A 421 4.13 15.29 -4.94
N LEU A 422 5.00 14.40 -5.44
CA LEU A 422 6.40 14.30 -5.04
C LEU A 422 7.17 15.56 -5.47
N ILE A 423 7.95 16.13 -4.55
CA ILE A 423 8.91 17.20 -4.81
C ILE A 423 10.32 16.76 -4.42
N LEU A 424 11.35 17.50 -4.86
CA LEU A 424 12.75 17.15 -4.59
C LEU A 424 13.09 15.70 -4.97
N SER A 425 12.50 15.17 -6.05
CA SER A 425 12.54 13.75 -6.45
C SER A 425 13.96 13.17 -6.38
N ASN A 426 14.91 13.83 -7.03
CA ASN A 426 16.31 13.41 -7.13
C ASN A 426 17.16 13.63 -5.85
N HIS A 427 16.60 14.21 -4.78
CA HIS A 427 17.35 14.47 -3.54
C HIS A 427 17.55 13.17 -2.73
N LYS A 428 18.81 12.77 -2.55
CA LYS A 428 19.24 11.54 -1.86
C LYS A 428 19.07 11.52 -0.32
N GLN A 429 18.33 12.46 0.29
CA GLN A 429 18.20 12.57 1.76
C GLN A 429 16.81 13.10 2.18
N ILE A 430 16.34 14.19 1.56
CA ILE A 430 15.02 14.75 1.84
C ILE A 430 13.95 13.97 1.07
N TYR A 431 13.05 13.30 1.79
CA TYR A 431 11.74 12.93 1.27
C TYR A 431 10.83 14.16 1.37
N GLY A 432 10.40 14.68 0.22
CA GLY A 432 9.52 15.85 0.15
C GLY A 432 8.33 15.58 -0.75
N TYR A 433 7.12 15.91 -0.30
CA TYR A 433 5.92 15.86 -1.13
C TYR A 433 4.92 16.93 -0.69
N THR A 434 3.88 17.12 -1.49
CA THR A 434 2.76 17.98 -1.15
C THR A 434 1.46 17.19 -1.07
N ARG A 435 0.53 17.65 -0.24
CA ARG A 435 -0.88 17.25 -0.31
C ARG A 435 -1.69 18.49 -0.70
N THR A 436 -2.49 18.43 -1.77
CA THR A 436 -3.20 19.60 -2.34
C THR A 436 -4.72 19.37 -2.38
N SER A 437 -5.50 20.35 -1.91
CA SER A 437 -6.93 20.49 -2.17
C SER A 437 -7.20 21.76 -2.99
N ASP A 438 -8.47 22.09 -3.28
CA ASP A 438 -8.81 23.36 -3.96
C ASP A 438 -8.25 24.58 -3.22
N MET A 439 -8.36 24.62 -1.88
CA MET A 439 -8.09 25.80 -1.04
C MET A 439 -6.78 25.78 -0.26
N LYS A 440 -6.21 24.60 0.04
CA LYS A 440 -5.03 24.46 0.91
C LYS A 440 -3.99 23.53 0.28
N ARG A 441 -2.70 23.81 0.47
CA ARG A 441 -1.59 22.90 0.13
C ARG A 441 -0.68 22.70 1.34
N ALA A 442 -0.45 21.45 1.70
CA ALA A 442 0.56 21.05 2.66
C ALA A 442 1.89 20.76 1.95
N TYR A 443 3.01 21.14 2.57
CA TYR A 443 4.36 20.72 2.20
C TYR A 443 4.90 19.84 3.33
N ILE A 444 5.06 18.55 3.04
CA ILE A 444 5.63 17.56 3.96
C ILE A 444 7.11 17.43 3.59
N LEU A 445 8.00 17.85 4.49
CA LEU A 445 9.44 17.87 4.29
C LEU A 445 10.09 17.05 5.41
N THR A 446 10.79 15.98 5.05
CA THR A 446 11.44 15.06 5.99
C THR A 446 12.83 14.70 5.52
N ASN A 447 13.84 14.85 6.38
CA ASN A 447 15.12 14.18 6.19
C ASN A 447 15.00 12.70 6.62
N LEU A 448 15.44 11.75 5.79
CA LEU A 448 15.46 10.32 6.11
C LEU A 448 16.88 9.80 6.38
N THR A 449 17.83 10.67 6.72
CA THR A 449 19.23 10.27 6.96
C THR A 449 19.82 10.88 8.23
N GLY A 450 20.79 10.17 8.82
CA GLY A 450 21.63 10.60 9.93
C GLY A 450 22.62 11.72 9.61
N ARG A 451 22.34 12.59 8.63
CA ARG A 451 23.23 13.67 8.17
C ARG A 451 22.45 14.96 7.94
N VAL A 452 23.12 16.09 8.09
CA VAL A 452 22.57 17.40 7.71
C VAL A 452 22.25 17.42 6.20
N ALA A 453 21.08 17.93 5.85
CA ALA A 453 20.63 18.09 4.48
C ALA A 453 20.43 19.58 4.14
N GLN A 454 20.68 19.94 2.87
CA GLN A 454 20.47 21.29 2.35
C GLN A 454 19.73 21.21 1.03
N PHE A 455 18.66 21.99 0.87
CA PHE A 455 17.80 21.97 -0.31
C PHE A 455 17.13 23.33 -0.53
N ALA A 456 16.55 23.52 -1.71
CA ALA A 456 15.77 24.70 -2.04
C ALA A 456 14.39 24.35 -2.63
N LEU A 457 13.41 25.23 -2.43
CA LEU A 457 12.05 25.13 -2.95
C LEU A 457 11.70 26.32 -3.84
N CYS A 458 10.88 26.11 -4.87
CA CYS A 458 10.36 27.19 -5.71
C CYS A 458 9.32 28.04 -4.96
N GLN A 459 8.53 27.40 -4.09
CA GLN A 459 7.61 28.06 -3.16
C GLN A 459 8.39 28.43 -1.89
N GLY A 460 8.28 29.68 -1.44
CA GLY A 460 8.77 30.06 -0.13
C GLY A 460 7.76 29.76 0.96
N LEU A 461 8.25 29.38 2.14
CA LEU A 461 7.44 29.00 3.30
C LEU A 461 7.80 29.90 4.49
N SER A 462 6.88 30.03 5.44
CA SER A 462 7.05 30.89 6.62
C SER A 462 6.80 30.11 7.90
N SER A 463 7.44 30.50 9.01
CA SER A 463 7.24 29.86 10.33
C SER A 463 5.78 29.91 10.80
N SER A 464 5.03 30.95 10.42
CA SER A 464 3.59 31.07 10.68
C SER A 464 2.71 30.04 9.97
N GLN A 465 3.27 29.28 9.02
CA GLN A 465 2.59 28.23 8.26
C GLN A 465 2.95 26.82 8.77
N LEU A 466 3.86 26.70 9.74
CA LEU A 466 4.35 25.43 10.28
C LEU A 466 3.31 24.81 11.23
N VAL A 467 2.80 23.62 10.88
CA VAL A 467 1.82 22.88 11.70
C VAL A 467 2.41 21.68 12.44
N LEU A 468 3.56 21.16 11.99
CA LEU A 468 4.26 20.06 12.66
C LEU A 468 5.78 20.17 12.48
N THR A 469 6.51 19.88 13.55
CA THR A 469 7.94 19.57 13.53
C THR A 469 8.25 18.57 14.65
N ASN A 470 9.32 17.78 14.48
CA ASN A 470 9.87 16.91 15.52
C ASN A 470 10.97 17.60 16.34
N LEU A 471 11.46 18.78 15.95
CA LEU A 471 12.45 19.51 16.75
C LEU A 471 11.91 19.84 18.16
N ILE A 472 12.75 19.66 19.17
CA ILE A 472 12.49 20.01 20.57
C ILE A 472 12.67 21.52 20.77
N GLU A 473 13.67 22.11 20.13
CA GLU A 473 13.85 23.55 20.05
C GLU A 473 12.89 24.15 19.01
N PRO A 474 12.29 25.33 19.27
CA PRO A 474 11.46 26.02 18.27
C PRO A 474 12.21 26.26 16.95
N VAL A 475 11.53 26.01 15.83
CA VAL A 475 12.05 26.39 14.51
C VAL A 475 12.23 27.92 14.46
N PRO A 476 13.42 28.45 14.10
CA PRO A 476 13.66 29.88 14.01
C PRO A 476 12.66 30.58 13.08
N GLU A 477 12.27 31.82 13.41
CA GLU A 477 11.32 32.58 12.60
C GLU A 477 11.87 32.84 11.19
N HIS A 478 11.05 32.61 10.17
CA HIS A 478 11.41 32.77 8.77
C HIS A 478 10.18 33.13 7.92
N LYS A 479 10.38 33.82 6.80
CA LYS A 479 9.30 34.36 5.96
C LYS A 479 9.65 34.28 4.49
N ASP A 480 8.79 33.63 3.69
CA ASP A 480 9.03 33.31 2.27
C ASP A 480 10.39 32.61 2.02
N GLU A 481 10.87 31.84 3.01
CA GLU A 481 12.15 31.14 2.95
C GLU A 481 12.09 30.02 1.92
N LYS A 482 13.13 29.96 1.08
CA LYS A 482 13.26 29.03 -0.04
C LYS A 482 14.47 28.12 0.10
N SER A 483 15.43 28.44 0.98
CA SER A 483 16.64 27.65 1.24
C SER A 483 16.60 27.04 2.63
N PHE A 484 16.62 25.71 2.72
CA PHE A 484 16.45 24.98 3.97
C PHE A 484 17.69 24.17 4.32
N LYS A 485 18.08 24.23 5.59
CA LYS A 485 19.11 23.37 6.20
C LYS A 485 18.47 22.57 7.32
N PHE A 486 18.33 21.26 7.12
CA PHE A 486 17.71 20.33 8.06
C PHE A 486 18.77 19.53 8.82
N ARG A 487 18.56 19.34 10.13
CA ARG A 487 19.31 18.41 10.99
C ARG A 487 19.07 16.95 10.56
N PRO A 488 19.89 15.99 11.01
CA PRO A 488 19.57 14.57 10.91
C PRO A 488 18.12 14.27 11.30
N TYR A 489 17.41 13.50 10.47
CA TYR A 489 16.00 13.12 10.66
C TYR A 489 14.98 14.26 10.98
N GLU A 490 15.30 15.52 10.69
CA GLU A 490 14.37 16.64 10.93
C GLU A 490 13.14 16.58 10.00
N ILE A 491 11.97 16.85 10.57
CA ILE A 491 10.72 17.06 9.81
C ILE A 491 10.14 18.45 10.01
N ARG A 492 9.51 18.96 8.95
CA ARG A 492 8.63 20.13 8.98
C ARG A 492 7.44 19.88 8.06
N VAL A 493 6.23 20.11 8.57
CA VAL A 493 5.00 20.15 7.78
C VAL A 493 4.46 21.58 7.83
N TYR A 494 4.32 22.19 6.66
CA TYR A 494 3.73 23.51 6.49
C TYR A 494 2.38 23.40 5.77
N ILE A 495 1.40 24.24 6.10
CA ILE A 495 0.15 24.40 5.33
C ILE A 495 0.05 25.84 4.85
N ILE A 496 -0.21 26.01 3.55
CA ILE A 496 -0.42 27.31 2.92
C ILE A 496 -1.78 27.36 2.23
N ASP A 497 -2.35 28.55 2.10
CA ASP A 497 -3.49 28.78 1.23
C ASP A 497 -3.09 28.57 -0.23
N HIS A 498 -3.94 27.88 -0.97
CA HIS A 498 -3.74 27.51 -2.36
C HIS A 498 -4.82 28.18 -3.21
N GLN A 499 -4.48 29.27 -3.88
CA GLN A 499 -5.37 29.85 -4.89
C GLN A 499 -5.21 29.11 -6.22
N LYS A 500 -6.28 28.44 -6.62
CA LYS A 500 -6.45 27.83 -7.95
C LYS A 500 -6.32 28.93 -9.01
N LYS A 501 -5.22 28.95 -9.77
CA LYS A 501 -5.07 29.91 -10.88
C LYS A 501 -6.11 29.61 -11.95
N GLU A 502 -7.14 30.44 -12.03
CA GLU A 502 -8.08 30.40 -13.15
C GLU A 502 -7.32 30.63 -14.46
N SER A 503 -7.44 29.69 -15.39
CA SER A 503 -6.91 29.82 -16.74
C SER A 503 -7.80 30.74 -17.58
N HIS A 504 -7.81 32.03 -17.24
CA HIS A 504 -8.55 33.07 -17.99
C HIS A 504 -8.20 33.02 -19.49
N HIS A 505 -9.07 32.38 -20.28
CA HIS A 505 -9.04 32.46 -21.74
C HIS A 505 -9.56 33.84 -22.15
N HIS A 506 -8.70 34.86 -22.04
CA HIS A 506 -8.96 36.19 -22.61
C HIS A 506 -9.06 36.09 -24.14
N HIS A 507 -10.28 35.87 -24.64
CA HIS A 507 -10.60 36.07 -26.05
C HIS A 507 -10.41 37.56 -26.39
N HIS A 508 -9.35 37.85 -27.12
CA HIS A 508 -8.97 39.20 -27.53
C HIS A 508 -9.98 39.73 -28.56
N ARG A 509 -11.04 40.39 -28.09
CA ARG A 509 -12.07 41.00 -28.93
C ARG A 509 -11.50 42.26 -29.60
N LYS A 510 -10.97 42.12 -30.81
CA LYS A 510 -10.67 43.28 -31.69
C LYS A 510 -11.95 43.81 -32.32
N ASP A 511 -11.99 45.12 -32.54
CA ASP A 511 -13.10 45.81 -33.18
C ASP A 511 -13.24 45.45 -34.66
N GLU A 512 -14.47 45.14 -35.08
CA GLU A 512 -14.94 45.54 -36.40
C GLU A 512 -16.34 46.17 -36.26
N LYS A 513 -16.44 47.44 -36.69
CA LYS A 513 -17.72 48.13 -36.86
C LYS A 513 -18.21 47.88 -38.27
N THR A 514 -19.52 47.68 -38.47
CA THR A 514 -20.38 48.64 -39.19
C THR A 514 -21.81 48.11 -39.42
N LYS A 515 -22.78 49.04 -39.36
CA LYS A 515 -24.20 48.94 -39.75
C LYS A 515 -25.15 48.07 -38.89
N ARG A 516 -26.12 48.78 -38.31
CA ARG A 516 -27.41 48.28 -37.79
C ARG A 516 -28.40 48.03 -38.94
N THR A 517 -29.64 47.67 -38.57
CA THR A 517 -30.84 47.39 -39.37
C THR A 517 -30.81 46.03 -40.09
N THR A 518 -31.86 45.21 -40.03
CA THR A 518 -33.25 45.48 -39.54
C THR A 518 -33.87 44.28 -38.81
N ASP A 519 -34.89 44.61 -38.00
CA ASP A 519 -36.07 43.82 -37.60
C ASP A 519 -36.00 42.53 -36.77
N GLN A 520 -37.07 42.40 -36.01
CA GLN A 520 -37.42 41.35 -35.05
C GLN A 520 -37.94 40.11 -35.77
N THR A 521 -37.56 38.91 -35.31
CA THR A 521 -38.49 37.77 -35.22
C THR A 521 -38.00 36.66 -34.26
N GLU A 522 -38.97 35.94 -33.70
CA GLU A 522 -38.91 34.53 -33.28
C GLU A 522 -37.82 34.08 -32.28
N LEU A 523 -38.06 34.42 -31.01
CA LEU A 523 -37.91 33.44 -29.93
C LEU A 523 -39.00 32.36 -30.09
N ASN A 524 -38.63 31.14 -30.51
CA ASN A 524 -39.17 29.83 -30.06
C ASN A 524 -38.88 28.70 -31.08
N THR A 525 -38.16 27.65 -30.66
CA THR A 525 -38.58 26.24 -30.87
C THR A 525 -37.62 25.29 -30.16
N THR A 526 -38.12 24.57 -29.16
CA THR A 526 -37.43 23.46 -28.50
C THR A 526 -38.00 22.12 -28.99
N ASP A 527 -37.20 21.06 -28.84
CA ASP A 527 -37.60 19.64 -28.86
C ASP A 527 -38.00 18.99 -30.22
N LYS A 528 -37.35 17.87 -30.51
CA LYS A 528 -37.74 16.84 -31.50
C LYS A 528 -37.21 15.45 -31.12
N SER A 529 -37.73 14.84 -30.05
CA SER A 529 -37.63 13.37 -29.89
C SER A 529 -38.93 12.73 -29.38
N LEU A 530 -39.84 12.41 -30.30
CA LEU A 530 -41.04 11.61 -30.02
C LEU A 530 -40.70 10.15 -29.72
N THR A 531 -41.43 9.55 -28.79
CA THR A 531 -41.19 8.19 -28.26
C THR A 531 -41.66 7.08 -29.20
N LYS A 532 -41.19 5.84 -28.95
CA LYS A 532 -41.49 4.66 -29.77
C LYS A 532 -43.00 4.34 -29.86
N LEU A 533 -43.76 4.62 -28.81
CA LEU A 533 -45.23 4.45 -28.80
C LEU A 533 -45.96 5.49 -29.66
N GLN A 534 -45.48 6.74 -29.70
CA GLN A 534 -46.06 7.78 -30.55
C GLN A 534 -45.89 7.46 -32.05
N LYS A 535 -44.77 6.83 -32.45
CA LYS A 535 -44.61 6.31 -33.82
C LYS A 535 -45.61 5.21 -34.18
N ILE A 536 -45.92 4.30 -33.25
CA ILE A 536 -46.93 3.24 -33.46
C ILE A 536 -48.32 3.86 -33.60
N ALA A 537 -48.65 4.89 -32.81
CA ALA A 537 -49.90 5.63 -32.96
C ALA A 537 -50.00 6.34 -34.33
N SER A 538 -48.93 6.98 -34.81
CA SER A 538 -48.90 7.59 -36.15
C SER A 538 -49.07 6.58 -37.28
N GLN A 539 -48.40 5.42 -37.22
CA GLN A 539 -48.52 4.40 -38.27
C GLN A 539 -49.91 3.75 -38.34
N ASN A 540 -50.62 3.67 -37.21
CA ASN A 540 -52.03 3.23 -37.20
C ASN A 540 -53.00 4.29 -37.72
N LEU A 541 -52.66 5.57 -37.67
CA LEU A 541 -53.46 6.67 -38.22
C LEU A 541 -53.35 6.78 -39.75
N GLU A 542 -52.18 6.49 -40.33
CA GLU A 542 -51.95 6.56 -41.79
C GLU A 542 -52.77 5.55 -42.60
N HIS A 543 -53.29 4.49 -41.97
CA HIS A 543 -54.13 3.48 -42.65
C HIS A 543 -55.64 3.77 -42.66
N ILE A 544 -56.12 4.85 -42.01
CA ILE A 544 -57.54 5.21 -41.98
C ILE A 544 -57.85 6.23 -43.11
N SER A 545 -57.69 5.76 -44.35
CA SER A 545 -58.17 6.47 -45.54
C SER A 545 -59.58 5.99 -45.91
N HIS A 546 -60.46 6.93 -46.27
CA HIS A 546 -61.86 6.74 -46.69
C HIS A 546 -62.88 6.34 -45.58
N HIS A 547 -63.41 7.38 -44.92
CA HIS A 547 -64.73 7.45 -44.27
C HIS A 547 -65.06 6.51 -43.09
N PRO A 548 -64.63 6.86 -41.86
CA PRO A 548 -65.42 6.68 -40.65
C PRO A 548 -66.34 7.91 -40.39
N THR A 549 -67.41 7.72 -39.63
CA THR A 549 -68.31 8.80 -39.14
C THR A 549 -67.71 9.52 -37.92
N GLU A 550 -68.32 10.63 -37.47
CA GLU A 550 -67.90 11.40 -36.27
C GLU A 550 -67.68 10.53 -35.02
N GLN A 551 -68.49 9.46 -34.87
CA GLN A 551 -68.35 8.49 -33.79
C GLN A 551 -66.97 7.82 -33.80
N GLY A 552 -66.50 7.35 -34.95
CA GLY A 552 -65.20 6.66 -35.07
C GLY A 552 -64.00 7.59 -34.83
N GLN A 553 -64.13 8.89 -35.16
CA GLN A 553 -63.11 9.87 -34.78
C GLN A 553 -63.12 10.13 -33.26
N THR A 554 -64.30 10.16 -32.65
CA THR A 554 -64.46 10.35 -31.20
C THR A 554 -63.82 9.20 -30.42
N ASP A 555 -64.04 7.95 -30.85
CA ASP A 555 -63.48 6.76 -30.20
C ASP A 555 -61.95 6.70 -30.31
N ILE A 556 -61.37 7.12 -31.45
CA ILE A 556 -59.92 7.24 -31.65
C ILE A 556 -59.33 8.33 -30.74
N ILE A 557 -59.99 9.49 -30.63
CA ILE A 557 -59.57 10.58 -29.74
C ILE A 557 -59.62 10.14 -28.27
N ALA A 558 -60.66 9.40 -27.87
CA ALA A 558 -60.78 8.84 -26.52
C ALA A 558 -59.63 7.86 -26.21
N ALA A 559 -59.32 6.94 -27.13
CA ALA A 559 -58.21 6.00 -26.99
C ALA A 559 -56.84 6.71 -26.89
N LEU A 560 -56.61 7.76 -27.70
CA LEU A 560 -55.40 8.58 -27.62
C LEU A 560 -55.29 9.32 -26.28
N ALA A 561 -56.41 9.84 -25.76
CA ALA A 561 -56.47 10.56 -24.49
C ALA A 561 -56.29 9.65 -23.26
N GLU A 562 -56.72 8.39 -23.34
CA GLU A 562 -56.48 7.37 -22.31
C GLU A 562 -55.00 6.97 -22.29
N ALA A 563 -54.43 6.61 -23.46
CA ALA A 563 -53.01 6.27 -23.58
C ALA A 563 -52.08 7.42 -23.16
N THR A 564 -52.45 8.67 -23.45
CA THR A 564 -51.70 9.87 -23.03
C THR A 564 -51.77 10.08 -21.51
N ARG A 565 -52.94 9.84 -20.88
CA ARG A 565 -53.06 9.86 -19.41
C ARG A 565 -52.24 8.77 -18.75
N GLN A 566 -52.18 7.57 -19.33
CA GLN A 566 -51.42 6.45 -18.79
C GLN A 566 -49.90 6.70 -18.88
N ALA A 567 -49.42 7.24 -20.00
CA ALA A 567 -48.02 7.67 -20.13
C ALA A 567 -47.64 8.83 -19.19
N LEU A 568 -48.55 9.77 -18.93
CA LEU A 568 -48.35 10.82 -17.91
C LEU A 568 -48.28 10.24 -16.49
N PHE A 569 -49.12 9.26 -16.16
CA PHE A 569 -49.11 8.59 -14.86
C PHE A 569 -47.82 7.78 -14.63
N GLU A 570 -47.29 7.12 -15.65
CA GLU A 570 -45.98 6.45 -15.61
C GLU A 570 -44.83 7.48 -15.45
N ALA A 571 -44.90 8.62 -16.14
CA ALA A 571 -43.93 9.70 -15.95
C ALA A 571 -43.98 10.32 -14.54
N GLU A 572 -45.18 10.53 -13.97
CA GLU A 572 -45.33 11.03 -12.60
C GLU A 572 -44.91 10.02 -11.53
N THR A 573 -45.22 8.73 -11.69
CA THR A 573 -44.81 7.69 -10.74
C THR A 573 -43.30 7.44 -10.78
N SER A 574 -42.68 7.57 -11.97
CA SER A 574 -41.21 7.63 -12.10
C SER A 574 -40.63 8.85 -11.38
N LYS A 575 -41.20 10.05 -11.59
CA LYS A 575 -40.81 11.27 -10.86
C LYS A 575 -40.96 11.16 -9.34
N ARG A 576 -41.98 10.45 -8.85
CA ARG A 576 -42.19 10.22 -7.41
C ARG A 576 -41.22 9.18 -6.82
N ARG A 577 -40.63 8.30 -7.62
CA ARG A 577 -39.50 7.45 -7.19
C ARG A 577 -38.17 8.19 -7.13
N SER A 578 -38.04 9.32 -7.83
CA SER A 578 -36.84 10.19 -7.79
C SER A 578 -36.91 11.35 -6.78
N ILE A 579 -37.95 11.46 -5.94
CA ILE A 579 -38.11 12.58 -4.99
C ILE A 579 -38.48 12.02 -3.60
N THR A 580 -37.49 11.43 -2.93
CA THR A 580 -37.52 11.16 -1.48
C THR A 580 -36.14 11.38 -0.84
N VAL A 581 -35.44 12.46 -1.22
CA VAL A 581 -34.27 12.98 -0.49
C VAL A 581 -34.40 14.50 -0.39
N ASP A 582 -34.48 14.96 0.85
CA ASP A 582 -34.23 16.30 1.41
C ASP A 582 -34.43 17.55 0.54
N GLN A 583 -35.48 18.32 0.86
CA GLN A 583 -35.58 19.75 0.55
C GLN A 583 -35.25 20.59 1.80
N GLU A 584 -33.98 20.94 1.98
CA GLU A 584 -33.64 22.15 2.74
C GLU A 584 -33.64 23.40 1.85
N LYS A 585 -33.97 24.54 2.43
CA LYS A 585 -34.20 25.79 1.68
C LYS A 585 -32.89 26.52 1.40
N VAL A 586 -32.53 26.65 0.13
CA VAL A 586 -31.48 27.59 -0.30
C VAL A 586 -32.11 28.98 -0.49
N THR A 587 -31.80 29.89 0.44
CA THR A 587 -31.88 31.35 0.18
C THR A 587 -30.57 31.82 -0.46
N PRO A 588 -30.60 32.83 -1.36
CA PRO A 588 -29.41 33.36 -2.00
C PRO A 588 -28.65 34.28 -1.04
N ASP A 589 -27.69 33.73 -0.30
CA ASP A 589 -26.69 34.47 0.47
C ASP A 589 -25.31 33.84 0.26
N SER A 590 -24.23 34.59 0.45
CA SER A 590 -22.86 34.16 0.14
C SER A 590 -22.24 33.36 1.28
N SER A 591 -22.80 32.20 1.59
CA SER A 591 -22.20 31.26 2.53
C SER A 591 -20.91 30.65 1.96
N GLU A 592 -19.87 30.59 2.79
CA GLU A 592 -18.75 29.70 2.54
C GLU A 592 -19.28 28.26 2.51
N ILE A 593 -18.87 27.47 1.51
CA ILE A 593 -19.18 26.04 1.51
C ILE A 593 -18.40 25.41 2.66
N ASP A 594 -19.10 24.77 3.59
CA ASP A 594 -18.48 24.00 4.65
C ASP A 594 -17.89 22.69 4.09
N LEU A 595 -16.69 22.83 3.51
CA LEU A 595 -15.94 21.78 2.85
C LEU A 595 -15.32 20.77 3.84
N GLU A 596 -15.41 21.04 5.16
CA GLU A 596 -14.90 20.22 6.26
C GLU A 596 -16.02 19.38 6.92
N ASN A 597 -17.29 19.84 6.96
CA ASN A 597 -18.46 19.02 7.33
C ASN A 597 -19.14 18.29 6.14
N GLU A 598 -18.58 18.37 4.94
CA GLU A 598 -19.11 17.69 3.75
C GLU A 598 -19.06 16.14 3.87
N SER A 599 -19.98 15.42 3.22
CA SER A 599 -20.02 13.95 3.29
C SER A 599 -18.82 13.28 2.57
N ILE A 600 -18.40 12.11 3.07
CA ILE A 600 -17.22 11.37 2.57
C ILE A 600 -17.28 11.15 1.05
N ASN A 601 -18.45 10.78 0.52
CA ASN A 601 -18.63 10.53 -0.91
C ASN A 601 -18.41 11.80 -1.75
N LYS A 602 -18.88 12.96 -1.28
CA LYS A 602 -18.60 14.25 -1.94
C LYS A 602 -17.13 14.65 -1.82
N LYS A 603 -16.49 14.44 -0.66
CA LYS A 603 -15.04 14.67 -0.48
C LYS A 603 -14.20 13.82 -1.46
N ARG A 604 -14.55 12.55 -1.67
CA ARG A 604 -13.95 11.68 -2.71
C ARG A 604 -14.22 12.18 -4.14
N GLN A 605 -15.47 12.59 -4.45
CA GLN A 605 -15.81 13.17 -5.76
C GLN A 605 -15.06 14.48 -6.05
N ARG A 606 -14.84 15.31 -5.02
CA ARG A 606 -14.03 16.54 -5.07
C ARG A 606 -12.55 16.23 -5.35
N GLN A 607 -11.98 15.23 -4.67
CA GLN A 607 -10.64 14.70 -4.98
C GLN A 607 -10.52 14.24 -6.43
N ARG A 608 -11.42 13.39 -6.92
CA ARG A 608 -11.44 12.94 -8.33
C ARG A 608 -11.53 14.11 -9.30
N SER A 609 -12.40 15.08 -9.01
CA SER A 609 -12.59 16.27 -9.83
C SER A 609 -11.32 17.13 -9.88
N LEU A 610 -10.58 17.26 -8.77
CA LEU A 610 -9.26 17.91 -8.77
C LEU A 610 -8.26 17.18 -9.67
N VAL A 611 -8.17 15.84 -9.59
CA VAL A 611 -7.20 15.04 -10.38
C VAL A 611 -7.48 15.17 -11.86
N LEU A 612 -8.73 14.97 -12.28
CA LEU A 612 -9.15 15.08 -13.69
C LEU A 612 -8.93 16.49 -14.25
N ASN A 613 -9.17 17.54 -13.46
CA ASN A 613 -8.89 18.91 -13.88
C ASN A 613 -7.38 19.18 -14.11
N LEU A 614 -6.49 18.56 -13.34
CA LEU A 614 -5.03 18.65 -13.58
C LEU A 614 -4.57 17.86 -14.82
N GLU A 615 -5.38 16.92 -15.33
CA GLU A 615 -5.11 16.20 -16.58
C GLU A 615 -5.62 16.92 -17.82
N ASN A 616 -6.70 17.68 -17.69
CA ASN A 616 -7.25 18.52 -18.76
C ASN A 616 -6.40 19.78 -19.04
N VAL A 617 -5.44 20.13 -18.17
CA VAL A 617 -4.39 21.11 -18.48
C VAL A 617 -3.32 20.43 -19.35
N THR A 618 -3.57 20.37 -20.66
CA THR A 618 -2.56 20.04 -21.65
C THR A 618 -1.48 21.14 -21.73
N PRO A 619 -0.19 20.77 -21.91
CA PRO A 619 0.80 21.72 -22.38
C PRO A 619 0.38 22.21 -23.78
N ALA A 620 0.44 23.52 -24.01
CA ALA A 620 0.17 24.07 -25.33
C ALA A 620 1.22 23.56 -26.33
N MET A 621 0.80 22.78 -27.32
CA MET A 621 1.69 22.24 -28.36
C MET A 621 2.22 23.39 -29.22
N GLN A 622 3.53 23.61 -29.18
CA GLN A 622 4.20 24.57 -30.06
C GLN A 622 4.35 23.99 -31.47
N ASN A 623 3.30 24.16 -32.28
CA ASN A 623 3.32 23.83 -33.70
C ASN A 623 4.04 24.91 -34.53
N ASP A 624 5.38 24.91 -34.51
CA ASP A 624 6.18 25.55 -35.57
C ASP A 624 7.59 24.90 -35.72
N PRO A 625 7.79 23.96 -36.66
CA PRO A 625 9.08 23.33 -36.92
C PRO A 625 9.97 24.15 -37.89
N SER A 626 10.06 25.48 -37.76
CA SER A 626 10.82 26.34 -38.69
C SER A 626 11.83 27.33 -38.09
N SER A 627 12.01 27.40 -36.76
CA SER A 627 12.86 28.42 -36.10
C SER A 627 14.12 27.89 -35.37
N LEU A 628 14.56 26.67 -35.66
CA LEU A 628 15.83 26.11 -35.15
C LEU A 628 17.07 26.67 -35.88
N ASN A 629 17.42 27.95 -35.66
CA ASN A 629 18.80 28.44 -35.82
C ASN A 629 19.03 29.86 -35.23
N HIS A 630 19.14 29.97 -33.91
CA HIS A 630 20.20 30.71 -33.20
C HIS A 630 20.02 30.62 -31.68
N GLN A 631 21.08 30.92 -30.92
CA GLN A 631 21.15 30.94 -29.44
C GLN A 631 21.13 29.57 -28.71
N CYS A 632 21.98 28.63 -29.15
CA CYS A 632 22.62 27.77 -28.16
C CYS A 632 23.54 28.62 -27.25
N ARG A 633 23.12 28.88 -26.01
CA ARG A 633 24.01 29.30 -24.91
C ARG A 633 23.74 28.45 -23.67
N SER A 634 24.80 27.79 -23.23
CA SER A 634 24.84 26.89 -22.07
C SER A 634 24.56 27.61 -20.76
N PHE A 635 23.74 27.00 -19.90
CA PHE A 635 23.76 27.24 -18.45
C PHE A 635 24.18 25.96 -17.72
N THR A 636 25.49 25.71 -17.71
CA THR A 636 26.12 24.76 -16.78
C THR A 636 25.98 25.28 -15.35
N CYS A 637 25.46 24.46 -14.45
CA CYS A 637 25.40 24.80 -13.03
C CYS A 637 26.81 24.82 -12.42
N LEU A 638 27.14 25.86 -11.65
CA LEU A 638 28.47 26.04 -11.07
C LEU A 638 28.70 25.08 -9.90
N THR A 639 29.71 24.22 -10.04
CA THR A 639 30.25 23.41 -8.94
C THR A 639 31.42 24.13 -8.28
N SER A 640 31.40 24.24 -6.95
CA SER A 640 32.50 24.84 -6.18
C SER A 640 33.76 23.97 -6.22
N PRO A 641 34.97 24.56 -6.28
CA PRO A 641 36.22 23.81 -6.42
C PRO A 641 36.62 23.06 -5.14
N LYS A 642 37.31 21.92 -5.31
CA LYS A 642 38.06 21.25 -4.23
C LYS A 642 39.33 22.06 -3.88
N PRO A 643 39.82 22.01 -2.63
CA PRO A 643 41.04 22.72 -2.22
C PRO A 643 42.29 22.12 -2.85
N SER A 644 43.28 22.97 -3.13
CA SER A 644 44.62 22.59 -3.59
C SER A 644 45.53 22.21 -2.43
N ALA A 645 46.34 21.17 -2.61
CA ALA A 645 47.40 20.82 -1.68
C ALA A 645 48.71 21.52 -2.07
N THR A 646 49.25 22.34 -1.16
CA THR A 646 50.64 22.83 -1.18
C THR A 646 51.17 22.83 0.26
N GLY A 647 52.26 22.09 0.50
CA GLY A 647 52.89 22.03 1.83
C GLY A 647 53.99 23.09 2.01
N HIS A 648 54.30 23.43 3.26
CA HIS A 648 55.49 24.17 3.68
C HIS A 648 56.05 23.58 4.98
N HIS A 649 57.38 23.59 5.12
CA HIS A 649 58.09 23.12 6.31
C HIS A 649 58.35 24.27 7.31
N ALA A 650 58.18 23.98 8.60
CA ALA A 650 58.96 24.48 9.75
C ALA A 650 58.52 23.64 10.98
N ASP A 651 59.33 22.79 11.60
CA ASP A 651 60.58 23.02 12.37
C ASP A 651 60.38 23.67 13.76
N SER A 652 60.10 22.81 14.76
CA SER A 652 60.52 22.90 16.17
C SER A 652 59.92 21.69 16.92
N SER A 653 60.61 20.61 17.33
CA SER A 653 61.84 20.42 18.15
C SER A 653 61.50 20.03 19.60
N SER A 654 62.38 19.21 20.23
CA SER A 654 62.34 18.69 21.61
C SER A 654 61.23 17.68 21.98
N ASP A 655 61.37 16.72 22.90
CA ASP A 655 62.48 15.92 23.52
C ASP A 655 61.76 14.87 24.45
N ASP A 656 62.21 13.66 24.81
CA ASP A 656 63.35 12.76 24.51
C ASP A 656 62.74 11.30 24.50
N ASP A 657 63.32 10.10 24.72
CA ASP A 657 64.62 9.51 25.14
C ASP A 657 64.76 8.13 24.42
N GLU A 658 65.86 7.42 24.65
CA GLU A 658 66.14 6.04 24.25
C GLU A 658 65.30 4.98 25.09
N ASN A 659 65.51 3.65 25.16
CA ASN A 659 66.71 2.85 24.89
C ASN A 659 66.56 1.32 24.63
N LYS A 660 67.40 0.88 23.69
CA LYS A 660 67.97 -0.46 23.35
C LYS A 660 67.80 -1.66 24.34
N LYS A 661 67.40 -2.83 23.79
CA LYS A 661 68.21 -4.08 23.58
C LYS A 661 67.31 -5.23 23.06
N LYS A 662 67.60 -6.00 22.00
CA LYS A 662 68.78 -6.80 21.56
C LYS A 662 69.15 -8.04 22.41
N THR A 663 68.69 -9.21 21.95
CA THR A 663 69.49 -10.47 21.90
C THR A 663 69.09 -11.27 20.64
N THR A 664 69.91 -12.23 20.17
CA THR A 664 69.79 -12.77 18.79
C THR A 664 70.38 -14.18 18.63
N THR A 665 69.62 -15.11 18.03
CA THR A 665 70.05 -16.35 17.32
C THR A 665 68.80 -16.97 16.64
N THR A 666 68.61 -16.93 15.32
CA THR A 666 69.11 -17.86 14.25
C THR A 666 68.58 -19.30 14.34
N ALA A 667 68.08 -19.94 13.27
CA ALA A 667 67.77 -19.50 11.90
C ALA A 667 66.95 -20.57 11.11
N LYS A 668 66.48 -20.19 9.91
CA LYS A 668 65.78 -21.01 8.86
C LYS A 668 64.29 -21.30 9.16
N SER A 669 63.39 -21.34 8.17
CA SER A 669 63.53 -21.19 6.69
C SER A 669 62.27 -20.57 6.05
N GLU A 670 62.48 -19.84 4.95
CA GLU A 670 61.55 -19.67 3.81
C GLU A 670 60.07 -19.33 4.10
N GLU A 671 59.75 -18.03 4.04
CA GLU A 671 58.39 -17.53 3.73
C GLU A 671 58.38 -16.90 2.34
N GLU A 672 57.37 -17.22 1.53
CA GLU A 672 57.09 -16.55 0.25
C GLU A 672 56.30 -15.25 0.46
N SER A 673 56.22 -14.42 -0.57
CA SER A 673 55.61 -13.09 -0.50
C SER A 673 54.11 -13.12 -0.20
N THR A 674 53.70 -12.51 0.91
CA THR A 674 52.31 -12.15 1.18
C THR A 674 51.88 -10.99 0.26
N ASP A 675 51.24 -11.31 -0.86
CA ASP A 675 50.45 -10.34 -1.62
C ASP A 675 48.97 -10.49 -1.21
N THR A 676 48.45 -9.51 -0.47
CA THR A 676 47.07 -9.56 0.06
C THR A 676 46.10 -9.07 -0.99
N SER A 677 45.71 -9.95 -1.91
CA SER A 677 44.61 -9.68 -2.84
C SER A 677 43.31 -9.51 -2.04
N GLU A 678 42.77 -8.29 -2.04
CA GLU A 678 41.38 -8.05 -1.64
C GLU A 678 40.47 -8.90 -2.54
N ASN A 679 39.69 -9.81 -1.96
CA ASN A 679 38.73 -10.60 -2.73
C ASN A 679 37.54 -9.72 -3.10
N ASP A 680 37.64 -9.07 -4.27
CA ASP A 680 36.52 -8.38 -4.93
C ASP A 680 35.32 -9.34 -5.01
N VAL A 681 34.24 -9.00 -4.30
CA VAL A 681 32.95 -9.69 -4.45
C VAL A 681 32.36 -9.28 -5.78
N ASP A 682 32.04 -10.24 -6.64
CA ASP A 682 31.47 -9.96 -7.97
C ASP A 682 30.07 -9.35 -7.85
N TYR A 683 30.01 -8.02 -7.96
CA TYR A 683 28.78 -7.22 -7.93
C TYR A 683 28.06 -7.12 -9.30
N SER A 684 28.40 -7.96 -10.29
CA SER A 684 27.79 -7.90 -11.65
C SER A 684 26.27 -8.10 -11.69
N VAL A 685 25.64 -8.61 -10.62
CA VAL A 685 24.18 -8.76 -10.47
C VAL A 685 23.47 -7.40 -10.20
N LEU A 686 24.20 -6.28 -10.06
CA LEU A 686 23.61 -4.96 -9.78
C LEU A 686 22.98 -4.24 -11.00
N ASN A 687 23.21 -4.71 -12.23
CA ASN A 687 22.67 -4.08 -13.44
C ASN A 687 21.42 -4.82 -13.98
N ASP A 688 20.26 -4.53 -13.37
CA ASP A 688 18.97 -4.68 -14.06
C ASP A 688 18.69 -3.41 -14.88
N GLU A 689 18.94 -3.48 -16.19
CA GLU A 689 18.77 -2.34 -17.10
C GLU A 689 17.30 -1.93 -17.32
N SER A 690 16.32 -2.76 -16.91
CA SER A 690 14.88 -2.47 -17.07
C SER A 690 14.39 -1.25 -16.29
N ILE A 691 15.21 -0.72 -15.38
CA ILE A 691 14.83 0.35 -14.42
C ILE A 691 15.34 1.74 -14.87
N GLN A 692 16.18 1.85 -15.90
CA GLN A 692 16.86 3.13 -16.20
C GLN A 692 16.04 4.17 -16.98
N ASP A 693 15.13 3.77 -17.88
CA ASP A 693 14.50 4.69 -18.85
C ASP A 693 12.99 4.94 -18.57
N PHE A 694 12.69 5.76 -17.56
CA PHE A 694 11.32 6.19 -17.26
C PHE A 694 11.19 7.69 -16.98
N SER A 695 10.88 8.45 -18.03
CA SER A 695 10.46 9.85 -17.91
C SER A 695 8.98 9.96 -17.50
N PHE A 696 8.63 11.01 -16.75
CA PHE A 696 7.23 11.27 -16.34
C PHE A 696 6.25 11.36 -17.53
N THR A 697 6.73 11.75 -18.71
CA THR A 697 5.95 11.77 -19.96
C THR A 697 5.55 10.37 -20.41
N SER A 698 6.46 9.38 -20.29
CA SER A 698 6.20 7.98 -20.65
C SER A 698 5.08 7.38 -19.82
N ALA A 699 5.15 7.55 -18.50
CA ALA A 699 4.10 7.12 -17.55
C ALA A 699 2.71 7.67 -17.94
N ARG A 700 2.66 8.98 -18.25
CA ARG A 700 1.41 9.70 -18.56
C ARG A 700 0.84 9.33 -19.92
N GLU A 701 1.68 8.98 -20.90
CA GLU A 701 1.22 8.41 -22.17
C GLU A 701 0.74 6.96 -22.04
N GLN A 702 1.43 6.12 -21.28
CA GLN A 702 1.03 4.72 -21.08
C GLN A 702 -0.32 4.64 -20.37
N ALA A 703 -0.55 5.46 -19.33
CA ALA A 703 -1.85 5.58 -18.68
C ALA A 703 -2.95 6.06 -19.64
N LYS A 704 -2.69 7.06 -20.50
CA LYS A 704 -3.66 7.51 -21.51
C LYS A 704 -3.98 6.45 -22.56
N LYS A 705 -2.98 5.66 -22.99
CA LYS A 705 -3.17 4.57 -23.96
C LYS A 705 -4.00 3.42 -23.39
N ARG A 706 -3.86 3.09 -22.09
CA ARG A 706 -4.73 2.12 -21.40
C ARG A 706 -6.18 2.64 -21.34
N ILE A 707 -6.42 3.86 -20.85
CA ILE A 707 -7.78 4.44 -20.75
C ILE A 707 -8.54 4.40 -22.09
N LEU A 708 -7.88 4.74 -23.20
CA LEU A 708 -8.49 4.68 -24.54
C LEU A 708 -8.80 3.25 -24.98
N HIS A 709 -7.94 2.28 -24.67
CA HIS A 709 -8.19 0.86 -24.94
C HIS A 709 -9.36 0.31 -24.10
N ASP A 710 -9.43 0.71 -22.82
CA ASP A 710 -10.48 0.29 -21.90
C ASP A 710 -11.86 0.87 -22.33
N GLU A 711 -11.90 2.11 -22.81
CA GLU A 711 -13.09 2.73 -23.39
C GLU A 711 -13.54 2.02 -24.69
N GLU A 712 -12.61 1.64 -25.58
CA GLU A 712 -12.90 0.86 -26.78
C GLU A 712 -13.41 -0.55 -26.44
N GLU A 713 -12.77 -1.26 -25.51
CA GLU A 713 -13.17 -2.62 -25.13
C GLU A 713 -14.49 -2.66 -24.35
N PHE A 714 -14.75 -1.70 -23.46
CA PHE A 714 -16.05 -1.52 -22.80
C PHE A 714 -17.16 -1.24 -23.81
N THR A 715 -16.89 -0.40 -24.82
CA THR A 715 -17.81 -0.15 -25.94
C THR A 715 -18.06 -1.42 -26.76
N LEU A 716 -17.03 -2.21 -27.03
CA LEU A 716 -17.14 -3.50 -27.72
C LEU A 716 -17.95 -4.53 -26.92
N LYS A 717 -17.81 -4.54 -25.59
CA LYS A 717 -18.52 -5.43 -24.68
C LYS A 717 -20.01 -5.08 -24.62
N GLN A 718 -20.36 -3.79 -24.45
CA GLN A 718 -21.74 -3.34 -24.58
C GLN A 718 -22.33 -3.65 -25.98
N ALA A 719 -21.54 -3.54 -27.05
CA ALA A 719 -21.98 -3.89 -28.40
C ALA A 719 -22.21 -5.40 -28.62
N LYS A 720 -21.60 -6.27 -27.79
CA LYS A 720 -21.85 -7.72 -27.76
C LYS A 720 -23.05 -8.09 -26.88
N GLU A 721 -23.22 -7.45 -25.73
CA GLU A 721 -24.34 -7.71 -24.80
C GLU A 721 -25.70 -7.20 -25.34
N LYS A 722 -25.66 -6.33 -26.36
CA LYS A 722 -26.83 -5.66 -26.98
C LYS A 722 -27.23 -6.25 -28.34
N LYS A 723 -26.72 -7.43 -28.70
CA LYS A 723 -26.82 -8.04 -30.03
C LYS A 723 -27.17 -9.53 -29.98
#